data_AF-A0A847PBU3-F1
#
_entry.id   AF-A0A847PBU3-F1
#
_cell.length_a   1.000
_cell.length_b   1.000
_cell.length_c   1.000
_cell.angle_alpha   90.00
_cell.angle_beta   90.00
_cell.angle_gamma   90.00
#
_symmetry.space_group_name_H-M   'P 1'
#
loop_
_entity.id
_entity.type
_entity.pdbx_description
1 polymer ?
#
loop_
_entity_poly.entity_id
_entity_poly.type
_entity_poly.pdbx_seq_one_letter_code
_entity_poly.pdbx_strand_id
1 'polypeptide(L)'
;DAQRELALLEQERQDFERESELAADDARRWEEGRRTLSLGAFYASLTQLRDEQETDKRSQSSLLSHIPRAQASLKSAEEALELAEIYLRDKLIAQKKLEESVRAVRELDSCIEKKKAQVFELMENTRELDIRERKLHAKSETVRETIEKLGVELRDLRKFVQSNAADEKLLQELGGIRKCFSLFLAAQEKKRELKAAYSDGIQKKQQAQTALNDRQALFSEMAVQFASVEKRFQVAQDAFDSSLKGKAPQEWRETLTAQREKLEQVEKLQEKLEQQLLMLQDLDGAQNRRLTLEGEKKDLSLKEVELEEQLSQEKEDVRLLENRFTLTQLTASFDEARKILQDETPCPLCGASTHPYVTNGIPDTNDIGLKLGQAREQQEKTQALVALLRVRMSDLSEEILSLSQAETRIRGELQPLEQEISHLTASLNLKFAVGVPPLEELRHFRQRLRETFQRTQETVLALSAAEEDLQAAREELERAQSNQEELTRFHQEAIFRLKTEQGKADVLERELRGHEESLNNIRRDLTGQIAYFGYKHLPDDRPERVLDALEERAAIWKSRAERKQELEKEEFVVTEQLKVLQREQVQLRTEVQAQRELLKRAEVECGAFQHQRTGLFETRDPDQEEVRMQAVVEKARQQEQERRTARGEAQNALDALTRRQHELETALAVRRDRIQKEEIAFGKKLLAGDFKNEDDYLSACLSERERRELQERLQERSRRELDLNARYLDKKFVLEELYGRKPEGGNESSSNRGSGELLRELRDCYLEVRNLARRNEKQAGEILSSLKPLNGERVTLLSDNPEAEKLRASLRDFVLENIAGRARASLALWGEGVSLERRSGTSVLCLRDPKGESVPQTPAALLALSVALARTLAPRFTSETLFLAAEEGMPRREIKEFFRALNCMAVENKAQLIFARLSPGGDSAE
;
A
#
# COMPACT_ATOMS: atom_id res chain seq x y z
N ASP A 1 -111.72 84.70 148.34
CA ASP A 1 -110.67 83.97 147.60
C ASP A 1 -111.19 83.15 146.43
N ALA A 2 -112.14 82.23 146.62
CA ALA A 2 -112.68 81.41 145.51
C ALA A 2 -113.25 82.21 144.31
N GLN A 3 -113.80 83.41 144.53
CA GLN A 3 -114.29 84.29 143.44
C GLN A 3 -113.18 84.98 142.64
N ARG A 4 -111.97 85.18 143.19
CA ARG A 4 -110.86 85.86 142.48
C ARG A 4 -110.13 84.93 141.50
N GLU A 5 -110.04 83.64 141.82
CA GLU A 5 -109.34 82.67 140.97
C GLU A 5 -110.15 82.26 139.73
N LEU A 6 -111.49 82.34 139.79
CA LEU A 6 -112.35 82.08 138.62
C LEU A 6 -112.15 83.13 137.51
N ALA A 7 -111.96 84.40 137.87
CA ALA A 7 -111.77 85.49 136.91
C ALA A 7 -110.44 85.40 136.14
N LEU A 8 -109.38 84.82 136.74
CA LEU A 8 -108.08 84.65 136.07
C LEU A 8 -108.11 83.54 135.01
N LEU A 9 -108.81 82.44 135.28
CA LEU A 9 -108.93 81.32 134.34
C LEU A 9 -109.78 81.66 133.10
N GLU A 10 -110.64 82.66 133.18
CA GLU A 10 -111.39 83.19 132.02
C GLU A 10 -110.49 83.95 131.04
N GLN A 11 -109.43 84.60 131.53
CA GLN A 11 -108.53 85.41 130.71
C GLN A 11 -107.60 84.53 129.86
N GLU A 12 -107.03 83.46 130.43
CA GLU A 12 -106.14 82.52 129.73
C GLU A 12 -106.81 81.79 128.55
N ARG A 13 -108.13 81.62 128.59
CA ARG A 13 -108.87 80.92 127.53
C ARG A 13 -109.00 81.76 126.24
N GLN A 14 -109.08 83.08 126.36
CA GLN A 14 -109.27 83.97 125.20
C GLN A 14 -107.99 84.10 124.35
N ASP A 15 -106.81 83.98 124.95
CA ASP A 15 -105.54 84.09 124.22
C ASP A 15 -105.26 82.87 123.32
N PHE A 16 -105.67 81.66 123.74
CA PHE A 16 -105.47 80.42 122.97
C PHE A 16 -106.24 80.39 121.63
N GLU A 17 -107.41 81.05 121.54
CA GLU A 17 -108.21 81.07 120.32
C GLU A 17 -107.56 81.89 119.19
N ARG A 18 -106.78 82.93 119.50
CA ARG A 18 -106.08 83.75 118.49
C ARG A 18 -104.89 83.04 117.85
N GLU A 19 -104.19 82.18 118.59
CA GLU A 19 -103.16 81.31 118.03
C GLU A 19 -103.77 80.27 117.05
N SER A 20 -105.10 80.12 117.08
CA SER A 20 -106.04 79.37 116.24
C SER A 20 -105.77 79.41 114.73
N GLU A 21 -105.74 80.63 114.20
CA GLU A 21 -106.02 80.90 112.79
C GLU A 21 -104.76 80.90 111.90
N LEU A 22 -103.59 81.13 112.48
CA LEU A 22 -102.32 81.25 111.73
C LEU A 22 -101.75 79.92 111.20
N ALA A 23 -102.21 78.76 111.67
CA ALA A 23 -101.62 77.45 111.32
C ALA A 23 -102.30 76.71 110.14
N ALA A 24 -103.26 77.32 109.44
CA ALA A 24 -104.03 76.67 108.38
C ALA A 24 -103.27 76.53 107.04
N ASP A 25 -102.36 77.46 106.73
CA ASP A 25 -101.62 77.47 105.46
C ASP A 25 -100.53 76.38 105.40
N ASP A 26 -99.90 76.08 106.53
CA ASP A 26 -98.87 75.03 106.65
C ASP A 26 -99.44 73.63 106.33
N ALA A 27 -100.72 73.39 106.62
CA ALA A 27 -101.39 72.13 106.30
C ALA A 27 -101.60 71.92 104.79
N ARG A 28 -101.85 72.99 104.01
CA ARG A 28 -102.08 72.90 102.56
C ARG A 28 -100.80 72.56 101.78
N ARG A 29 -99.68 73.22 102.09
CA ARG A 29 -98.39 72.99 101.38
C ARG A 29 -97.90 71.54 101.52
N TRP A 30 -98.13 70.92 102.68
CA TRP A 30 -97.73 69.53 102.90
C TRP A 30 -98.52 68.53 102.02
N GLU A 31 -99.81 68.78 101.77
CA GLU A 31 -100.64 67.90 100.95
C GLU A 31 -100.29 67.95 99.46
N GLU A 32 -99.93 69.12 98.95
CA GLU A 32 -99.53 69.31 97.54
C GLU A 32 -98.20 68.62 97.23
N GLY A 33 -97.17 68.83 98.05
CA GLY A 33 -95.85 68.21 97.85
C GLY A 33 -95.83 66.69 98.02
N ARG A 34 -96.87 66.09 98.60
CA ARG A 34 -97.02 64.62 98.63
C ARG A 34 -97.41 64.05 97.27
N ARG A 35 -98.15 64.80 96.44
CA ARG A 35 -98.74 64.29 95.18
C ARG A 35 -97.74 64.21 94.03
N THR A 36 -96.66 64.99 94.05
CA THR A 36 -95.66 65.00 92.98
C THR A 36 -94.82 63.71 92.88
N LEU A 37 -94.56 63.02 94.00
CA LEU A 37 -93.71 61.82 94.01
C LEU A 37 -94.18 60.68 93.08
N SER A 38 -95.46 60.60 92.74
CA SER A 38 -95.98 59.55 91.84
C SER A 38 -95.61 59.73 90.36
N LEU A 39 -95.12 60.91 89.94
CA LEU A 39 -94.90 61.22 88.51
C LEU A 39 -93.41 61.23 88.09
N GLY A 40 -92.46 61.21 89.03
CA GLY A 40 -91.03 61.40 88.74
C GLY A 40 -90.36 60.35 87.84
N ALA A 41 -90.77 59.09 87.92
CA ALA A 41 -90.16 58.02 87.13
C ALA A 41 -90.43 58.13 85.62
N PHE A 42 -91.58 58.67 85.23
CA PHE A 42 -91.97 58.81 83.82
C PHE A 42 -91.26 59.98 83.13
N TYR A 43 -90.88 61.00 83.89
CA TYR A 43 -90.16 62.13 83.34
C TYR A 43 -88.73 61.73 82.91
N ALA A 44 -88.04 60.94 83.74
CA ALA A 44 -86.67 60.52 83.49
C ALA A 44 -86.50 59.62 82.25
N SER A 45 -87.45 58.72 81.96
CA SER A 45 -87.37 57.84 80.78
C SER A 45 -87.44 58.63 79.47
N LEU A 46 -88.23 59.69 79.48
CA LEU A 46 -88.47 60.53 78.32
C LEU A 46 -87.25 61.38 77.95
N THR A 47 -86.52 61.87 78.96
CA THR A 47 -85.26 62.61 78.76
C THR A 47 -84.19 61.73 78.12
N GLN A 48 -84.04 60.47 78.56
CA GLN A 48 -83.05 59.55 78.00
C GLN A 48 -83.27 59.27 76.50
N LEU A 49 -84.53 59.07 76.09
CA LEU A 49 -84.85 58.84 74.68
C LEU A 49 -84.51 60.07 73.80
N ARG A 50 -84.67 61.28 74.33
CA ARG A 50 -84.33 62.53 73.62
C ARG A 50 -82.81 62.66 73.39
N ASP A 51 -81.98 62.30 74.37
CA ASP A 51 -80.52 62.37 74.26
C ASP A 51 -79.97 61.39 73.23
N GLU A 52 -80.45 60.14 73.24
CA GLU A 52 -80.06 59.12 72.24
C GLU A 52 -80.46 59.52 70.81
N GLN A 53 -81.51 60.32 70.63
CA GLN A 53 -81.90 60.79 69.30
C GLN A 53 -80.93 61.83 68.73
N GLU A 54 -80.31 62.65 69.58
CA GLU A 54 -79.33 63.65 69.14
C GLU A 54 -77.96 63.03 68.80
N THR A 55 -77.56 61.95 69.47
CA THR A 55 -76.30 61.25 69.13
C THR A 55 -76.33 60.64 67.74
N ASP A 56 -77.43 59.98 67.37
CA ASP A 56 -77.55 59.32 66.07
C ASP A 56 -77.62 60.33 64.92
N LYS A 57 -78.25 61.50 65.11
CA LYS A 57 -78.26 62.60 64.12
C LYS A 57 -76.85 63.11 63.83
N ARG A 58 -75.99 63.23 64.85
CA ARG A 58 -74.58 63.64 64.68
C ARG A 58 -73.78 62.58 63.92
N SER A 59 -74.06 61.30 64.17
CA SER A 59 -73.40 60.21 63.43
C SER A 59 -73.80 60.21 61.95
N GLN A 60 -75.08 60.47 61.63
CA GLN A 60 -75.58 60.56 60.26
C GLN A 60 -74.91 61.68 59.46
N SER A 61 -74.77 62.88 60.04
CA SER A 61 -74.13 64.01 59.35
C SER A 61 -72.65 63.76 59.05
N SER A 62 -71.92 63.07 59.94
CA SER A 62 -70.53 62.70 59.71
C SER A 62 -70.39 61.73 58.52
N LEU A 63 -71.25 60.71 58.42
CA LEU A 63 -71.21 59.72 57.33
C LEU A 63 -71.54 60.32 55.96
N LEU A 64 -72.53 61.22 55.91
CA LEU A 64 -72.90 61.91 54.68
C LEU A 64 -71.73 62.72 54.09
N SER A 65 -70.79 63.18 54.91
CA SER A 65 -69.59 63.89 54.44
C SER A 65 -68.55 62.97 53.77
N HIS A 66 -68.54 61.67 54.08
CA HIS A 66 -67.53 60.73 53.60
C HIS A 66 -67.90 60.06 52.26
N ILE A 67 -69.19 59.95 51.94
CA ILE A 67 -69.69 59.27 50.72
C ILE A 67 -69.13 59.86 49.42
N PRO A 68 -69.10 61.19 49.20
CA PRO A 68 -68.58 61.76 47.94
C PRO A 68 -67.10 61.44 47.69
N ARG A 69 -66.29 61.36 48.76
CA ARG A 69 -64.87 61.02 48.67
C ARG A 69 -64.66 59.57 48.23
N ALA A 70 -65.47 58.65 48.74
CA ALA A 70 -65.46 57.25 48.31
C ALA A 70 -65.88 57.11 46.82
N GLN A 71 -66.91 57.85 46.38
CA GLN A 71 -67.33 57.87 44.97
C GLN A 71 -66.24 58.37 44.02
N ALA A 72 -65.51 59.42 44.39
CA ALA A 72 -64.39 59.92 43.59
C ALA A 72 -63.23 58.90 43.50
N SER A 73 -62.95 58.19 44.59
CA SER A 73 -61.91 57.15 44.60
C SER A 73 -62.25 55.96 43.69
N LEU A 74 -63.54 55.58 43.62
CA LEU A 74 -64.01 54.54 42.71
C LEU A 74 -63.83 54.93 41.24
N LYS A 75 -64.26 56.14 40.85
CA LYS A 75 -64.11 56.62 39.47
C LYS A 75 -62.65 56.65 39.00
N SER A 76 -61.75 57.15 39.86
CA SER A 76 -60.31 57.16 39.54
C SER A 76 -59.73 55.74 39.39
N ALA A 77 -60.21 54.78 40.17
CA ALA A 77 -59.79 53.39 40.05
C ALA A 77 -60.37 52.71 38.78
N GLU A 78 -61.57 53.07 38.34
CA GLU A 78 -62.18 52.59 37.10
C GLU A 78 -61.43 53.10 35.86
N GLU A 79 -61.13 54.40 35.78
CA GLU A 79 -60.33 54.97 34.67
C GLU A 79 -58.92 54.34 34.59
N ALA A 80 -58.28 54.09 35.74
CA ALA A 80 -56.97 53.44 35.79
C ALA A 80 -57.02 51.97 35.33
N LEU A 81 -58.13 51.27 35.56
CA LEU A 81 -58.34 49.91 35.07
C LEU A 81 -58.52 49.90 33.54
N GLU A 82 -59.36 50.78 32.99
CA GLU A 82 -59.59 50.86 31.55
C GLU A 82 -58.30 51.10 30.75
N LEU A 83 -57.44 52.01 31.22
CA LEU A 83 -56.13 52.25 30.60
C LEU A 83 -55.21 51.03 30.65
N ALA A 84 -55.23 50.27 31.75
CA ALA A 84 -54.43 49.05 31.89
C ALA A 84 -54.95 47.92 30.98
N GLU A 85 -56.27 47.78 30.83
CA GLU A 85 -56.90 46.82 29.91
C GLU A 85 -56.56 47.12 28.44
N ILE A 86 -56.60 48.38 28.02
CA ILE A 86 -56.20 48.80 26.66
C ILE A 86 -54.71 48.49 26.42
N TYR A 87 -53.84 48.86 27.37
CA TYR A 87 -52.41 48.58 27.27
C TYR A 87 -52.12 47.08 27.15
N LEU A 88 -52.78 46.24 27.97
CA LEU A 88 -52.66 44.79 27.89
C LEU A 88 -53.12 44.25 26.53
N ARG A 89 -54.26 44.75 26.00
CA ARG A 89 -54.77 44.34 24.69
C ARG A 89 -53.79 44.65 23.57
N ASP A 90 -53.18 45.84 23.56
CA ASP A 90 -52.19 46.23 22.56
C ASP A 90 -50.94 45.34 22.61
N LYS A 91 -50.48 44.99 23.82
CA LYS A 91 -49.35 44.05 23.98
C LYS A 91 -49.69 42.64 23.52
N LEU A 92 -50.90 42.15 23.76
CA LEU A 92 -51.35 40.85 23.25
C LEU A 92 -51.44 40.82 21.72
N ILE A 93 -51.87 41.93 21.08
CA ILE A 93 -51.88 42.04 19.61
C ILE A 93 -50.45 42.05 19.06
N ALA A 94 -49.54 42.80 19.70
CA ALA A 94 -48.13 42.82 19.32
C ALA A 94 -47.46 41.44 19.48
N GLN A 95 -47.82 40.68 20.53
CA GLN A 95 -47.35 39.32 20.74
C GLN A 95 -47.77 38.38 19.60
N LYS A 96 -49.04 38.40 19.19
CA LYS A 96 -49.51 37.55 18.07
C LYS A 96 -48.79 37.86 16.75
N LYS A 97 -48.59 39.15 16.44
CA LYS A 97 -47.83 39.56 15.24
C LYS A 97 -46.38 39.09 15.28
N LEU A 98 -45.77 39.10 16.47
CA LEU A 98 -44.42 38.59 16.67
C LEU A 98 -44.37 37.06 16.52
N GLU A 99 -45.34 36.32 17.07
CA GLU A 99 -45.43 34.86 16.92
C GLU A 99 -45.57 34.44 15.43
N GLU A 100 -46.34 35.20 14.65
CA GLU A 100 -46.47 34.99 13.20
C GLU A 100 -45.16 35.26 12.45
N SER A 101 -44.45 36.34 12.77
CA SER A 101 -43.16 36.65 12.13
C SER A 101 -42.07 35.66 12.54
N VAL A 102 -42.02 35.23 13.81
CA VAL A 102 -41.10 34.21 14.31
C VAL A 102 -41.34 32.87 13.63
N ARG A 103 -42.60 32.47 13.43
CA ARG A 103 -42.93 31.25 12.68
C ARG A 103 -42.40 31.31 11.24
N ALA A 104 -42.63 32.41 10.54
CA ALA A 104 -42.13 32.61 9.17
C ALA A 104 -40.59 32.60 9.13
N VAL A 105 -39.92 33.17 10.13
CA VAL A 105 -38.45 33.15 10.24
C VAL A 105 -37.93 31.74 10.49
N ARG A 106 -38.54 30.95 11.37
CA ARG A 106 -38.14 29.55 11.61
C ARG A 106 -38.31 28.67 10.35
N GLU A 107 -39.37 28.91 9.58
CA GLU A 107 -39.56 28.25 8.28
C GLU A 107 -38.45 28.62 7.28
N LEU A 108 -38.11 29.91 7.19
CA LEU A 108 -37.00 30.40 6.36
C LEU A 108 -35.65 29.87 6.83
N ASP A 109 -35.37 29.84 8.13
CA ASP A 109 -34.12 29.31 8.70
C ASP A 109 -33.97 27.81 8.38
N SER A 110 -35.05 27.02 8.51
CA SER A 110 -35.06 25.62 8.07
C SER A 110 -34.80 25.48 6.56
N CYS A 111 -35.40 26.34 5.72
CA CYS A 111 -35.13 26.35 4.27
C CYS A 111 -33.68 26.74 3.95
N ILE A 112 -33.13 27.73 4.66
CA ILE A 112 -31.74 28.16 4.54
C ILE A 112 -30.80 27.02 4.91
N GLU A 113 -31.01 26.34 6.04
CA GLU A 113 -30.15 25.23 6.48
C GLU A 113 -30.19 24.05 5.50
N LYS A 114 -31.39 23.67 5.01
CA LYS A 114 -31.51 22.65 3.95
C LYS A 114 -30.77 23.03 2.68
N LYS A 115 -30.87 24.30 2.25
CA LYS A 115 -30.18 24.78 1.05
C LYS A 115 -28.67 24.93 1.27
N LYS A 116 -28.20 25.31 2.45
CA LYS A 116 -26.77 25.31 2.80
C LYS A 116 -26.18 23.91 2.75
N ALA A 117 -26.88 22.91 3.29
CA ALA A 117 -26.47 21.51 3.19
C ALA A 117 -26.40 21.06 1.72
N GLN A 118 -27.42 21.39 0.92
CA GLN A 118 -27.42 21.10 -0.52
C GLN A 118 -26.25 21.79 -1.26
N VAL A 119 -25.96 23.06 -0.95
CA VAL A 119 -24.83 23.80 -1.51
C VAL A 119 -23.52 23.11 -1.14
N PHE A 120 -23.34 22.71 0.12
CA PHE A 120 -22.14 22.01 0.57
C PHE A 120 -21.93 20.67 -0.17
N GLU A 121 -22.96 19.84 -0.28
CA GLU A 121 -22.89 18.58 -1.03
C GLU A 121 -22.54 18.81 -2.51
N LEU A 122 -23.17 19.80 -3.17
CA LEU A 122 -22.88 20.15 -4.55
C LEU A 122 -21.46 20.72 -4.72
N MET A 123 -20.94 21.46 -3.73
CA MET A 123 -19.56 21.94 -3.71
C MET A 123 -18.55 20.78 -3.63
N GLU A 124 -18.78 19.81 -2.74
CA GLU A 124 -17.91 18.64 -2.62
C GLU A 124 -17.92 17.79 -3.89
N ASN A 125 -19.11 17.52 -4.45
CA ASN A 125 -19.25 16.81 -5.73
C ASN A 125 -18.53 17.53 -6.88
N THR A 126 -18.68 18.86 -6.98
CA THR A 126 -17.98 19.66 -7.99
C THR A 126 -16.47 19.57 -7.81
N ARG A 127 -15.98 19.62 -6.55
CA ARG A 127 -14.54 19.49 -6.24
C ARG A 127 -13.99 18.12 -6.63
N GLU A 128 -14.73 17.05 -6.38
CA GLU A 128 -14.32 15.70 -6.79
C GLU A 128 -14.21 15.57 -8.31
N LEU A 129 -15.21 16.06 -9.04
CA LEU A 129 -15.21 16.04 -10.50
C LEU A 129 -14.07 16.89 -11.08
N ASP A 130 -13.77 18.05 -10.49
CA ASP A 130 -12.64 18.90 -10.87
C ASP A 130 -11.29 18.17 -10.67
N ILE A 131 -11.12 17.43 -9.58
CA ILE A 131 -9.92 16.61 -9.35
C ILE A 131 -9.81 15.50 -10.40
N ARG A 132 -10.94 14.84 -10.73
CA ARG A 132 -10.97 13.81 -11.78
C ARG A 132 -10.63 14.40 -13.14
N GLU A 133 -11.14 15.59 -13.48
CA GLU A 133 -10.84 16.29 -14.74
C GLU A 133 -9.35 16.59 -14.85
N ARG A 134 -8.73 17.13 -13.79
CA ARG A 134 -7.28 17.42 -13.77
C ARG A 134 -6.44 16.16 -13.95
N LYS A 135 -6.79 15.06 -13.28
CA LYS A 135 -6.07 13.77 -13.42
C LYS A 135 -6.18 13.23 -14.84
N LEU A 136 -7.37 13.29 -15.43
CA LEU A 136 -7.60 12.86 -16.81
C LEU A 136 -6.86 13.76 -17.81
N HIS A 137 -6.79 15.07 -17.53
CA HIS A 137 -6.02 16.03 -18.32
C HIS A 137 -4.53 15.70 -18.32
N ALA A 138 -3.93 15.53 -17.14
CA ALA A 138 -2.52 15.15 -17.00
C ALA A 138 -2.21 13.83 -17.74
N LYS A 139 -3.09 12.81 -17.64
CA LYS A 139 -2.94 11.58 -18.43
C LYS A 139 -2.91 11.85 -19.93
N SER A 140 -3.82 12.66 -20.46
CA SER A 140 -3.82 12.99 -21.89
C SER A 140 -2.59 13.79 -22.35
N GLU A 141 -1.99 14.59 -21.45
CA GLU A 141 -0.76 15.33 -21.75
C GLU A 141 0.42 14.37 -21.83
N THR A 142 0.56 13.45 -20.87
CA THR A 142 1.62 12.42 -20.94
C THR A 142 1.52 11.57 -22.22
N VAL A 143 0.29 11.20 -22.63
CA VAL A 143 0.06 10.48 -23.89
C VAL A 143 0.41 11.36 -25.10
N ARG A 144 0.09 12.66 -25.09
CA ARG A 144 0.51 13.59 -26.15
C ARG A 144 2.03 13.69 -26.28
N GLU A 145 2.74 13.81 -25.15
CA GLU A 145 4.20 13.83 -25.15
C GLU A 145 4.80 12.54 -25.72
N THR A 146 4.19 11.37 -25.45
CA THR A 146 4.64 10.11 -26.05
C THR A 146 4.43 10.10 -27.56
N ILE A 147 3.31 10.62 -28.07
CA ILE A 147 3.05 10.73 -29.51
C ILE A 147 4.07 11.68 -30.16
N GLU A 148 4.41 12.81 -29.53
CA GLU A 148 5.41 13.74 -30.04
C GLU A 148 6.79 13.08 -30.15
N LYS A 149 7.22 12.33 -29.12
CA LYS A 149 8.49 11.59 -29.14
C LYS A 149 8.52 10.54 -30.25
N LEU A 150 7.48 9.72 -30.35
CA LEU A 150 7.32 8.73 -31.43
C LEU A 150 7.33 9.41 -32.81
N GLY A 151 6.66 10.55 -32.94
CA GLY A 151 6.60 11.34 -34.18
C GLY A 151 7.95 11.97 -34.60
N VAL A 152 8.83 12.33 -33.65
CA VAL A 152 10.21 12.74 -33.98
C VAL A 152 11.00 11.56 -34.56
N GLU A 153 11.02 10.43 -33.86
CA GLU A 153 11.74 9.22 -34.31
C GLU A 153 11.23 8.72 -35.66
N LEU A 154 9.90 8.70 -35.86
CA LEU A 154 9.28 8.33 -37.13
C LEU A 154 9.64 9.28 -38.27
N ARG A 155 9.75 10.59 -38.00
CA ARG A 155 10.20 11.56 -39.01
C ARG A 155 11.64 11.28 -39.44
N ASP A 156 12.53 10.97 -38.51
CA ASP A 156 13.93 10.67 -38.82
C ASP A 156 14.08 9.35 -39.58
N LEU A 157 13.32 8.31 -39.20
CA LEU A 157 13.28 7.06 -39.95
C LEU A 157 12.66 7.24 -41.34
N ARG A 158 11.59 8.03 -41.49
CA ARG A 158 10.99 8.37 -42.79
C ARG A 158 11.99 9.11 -43.68
N LYS A 159 12.70 10.10 -43.14
CA LYS A 159 13.78 10.80 -43.85
C LYS A 159 14.88 9.83 -44.29
N PHE A 160 15.32 8.94 -43.40
CA PHE A 160 16.33 7.93 -43.72
C PHE A 160 15.88 7.03 -44.87
N VAL A 161 14.67 6.47 -44.80
CA VAL A 161 14.12 5.59 -45.84
C VAL A 161 13.97 6.34 -47.17
N GLN A 162 13.54 7.61 -47.15
CA GLN A 162 13.44 8.44 -48.35
C GLN A 162 14.81 8.75 -48.97
N SER A 163 15.80 9.14 -48.16
CA SER A 163 17.15 9.44 -48.64
C SER A 163 17.87 8.20 -49.19
N ASN A 164 17.51 7.01 -48.70
CA ASN A 164 18.08 5.73 -49.11
C ASN A 164 17.03 4.85 -49.82
N ALA A 165 16.12 5.45 -50.59
CA ALA A 165 15.06 4.70 -51.27
C ALA A 165 15.59 3.66 -52.28
N ALA A 166 16.79 3.88 -52.82
CA ALA A 166 17.46 2.92 -53.68
C ALA A 166 17.77 1.59 -52.95
N ASP A 167 17.99 1.63 -51.63
CA ASP A 167 18.33 0.43 -50.83
C ASP A 167 17.12 -0.50 -50.62
N GLU A 168 15.90 -0.04 -50.90
CA GLU A 168 14.72 -0.91 -50.99
C GLU A 168 14.85 -1.90 -52.14
N LYS A 169 15.28 -1.41 -53.31
CA LYS A 169 15.58 -2.28 -54.47
C LYS A 169 16.80 -3.14 -54.22
N LEU A 170 17.77 -2.65 -53.42
CA LEU A 170 18.94 -3.44 -53.03
C LEU A 170 18.51 -4.74 -52.35
N LEU A 171 17.56 -4.70 -51.41
CA LEU A 171 17.05 -5.92 -50.76
C LEU A 171 16.47 -6.96 -51.74
N GLN A 172 15.81 -6.50 -52.80
CA GLN A 172 15.24 -7.38 -53.83
C GLN A 172 16.31 -7.97 -54.75
N GLU A 173 17.30 -7.16 -55.13
CA GLU A 173 18.34 -7.52 -56.10
C GLU A 173 19.59 -8.16 -55.46
N LEU A 174 19.78 -8.06 -54.14
CA LEU A 174 20.96 -8.55 -53.41
C LEU A 174 21.21 -10.04 -53.64
N GLY A 175 20.15 -10.84 -53.74
CA GLY A 175 20.27 -12.27 -54.07
C GLY A 175 20.84 -12.52 -55.47
N GLY A 176 20.50 -11.68 -56.45
CA GLY A 176 21.09 -11.70 -57.80
C GLY A 176 22.54 -11.22 -57.79
N ILE A 177 22.82 -10.13 -57.09
CA ILE A 177 24.16 -9.55 -56.94
C ILE A 177 25.12 -10.55 -56.28
N ARG A 178 24.69 -11.24 -55.21
CA ARG A 178 25.46 -12.33 -54.55
C ARG A 178 25.84 -13.43 -55.53
N LYS A 179 24.89 -13.90 -56.35
CA LYS A 179 25.16 -14.93 -57.36
C LYS A 179 26.17 -14.44 -58.40
N CYS A 180 26.01 -13.23 -58.92
CA CYS A 180 26.95 -12.64 -59.86
C CYS A 180 28.36 -12.45 -59.25
N PHE A 181 28.46 -12.07 -57.97
CA PHE A 181 29.73 -12.03 -57.24
C PHE A 181 30.37 -13.42 -57.11
N SER A 182 29.60 -14.45 -56.76
CA SER A 182 30.14 -15.82 -56.66
C SER A 182 30.66 -16.34 -58.01
N LEU A 183 29.94 -16.04 -59.10
CA LEU A 183 30.38 -16.35 -60.46
C LEU A 183 31.64 -15.58 -60.84
N PHE A 184 31.74 -14.30 -60.45
CA PHE A 184 32.91 -13.47 -60.71
C PHE A 184 34.15 -13.99 -59.97
N LEU A 185 34.03 -14.32 -58.69
CA LEU A 185 35.13 -14.85 -57.87
C LEU A 185 35.61 -16.21 -58.41
N ALA A 186 34.69 -17.13 -58.70
CA ALA A 186 35.02 -18.42 -59.30
C ALA A 186 35.72 -18.26 -60.67
N ALA A 187 35.27 -17.31 -61.50
CA ALA A 187 35.93 -16.99 -62.76
C ALA A 187 37.32 -16.38 -62.55
N GLN A 188 37.52 -15.58 -61.50
CA GLN A 188 38.83 -14.99 -61.16
C GLN A 188 39.82 -16.06 -60.69
N GLU A 189 39.39 -17.02 -59.88
CA GLU A 189 40.19 -18.17 -59.47
C GLU A 189 40.58 -19.04 -60.67
N LYS A 190 39.61 -19.40 -61.51
CA LYS A 190 39.87 -20.18 -62.73
C LYS A 190 40.84 -19.47 -63.68
N LYS A 191 40.75 -18.13 -63.79
CA LYS A 191 41.73 -17.32 -64.53
C LYS A 191 43.14 -17.44 -63.93
N ARG A 192 43.28 -17.43 -62.60
CA ARG A 192 44.60 -17.60 -61.94
C ARG A 192 45.17 -18.99 -62.21
N GLU A 193 44.36 -20.04 -62.10
CA GLU A 193 44.75 -21.43 -62.42
C GLU A 193 45.20 -21.58 -63.88
N LEU A 194 44.41 -21.06 -64.83
CA LEU A 194 44.75 -21.09 -66.25
C LEU A 194 46.00 -20.28 -66.57
N LYS A 195 46.22 -19.13 -65.92
CA LYS A 195 47.48 -18.38 -66.08
C LYS A 195 48.69 -19.16 -65.58
N ALA A 196 48.57 -19.83 -64.43
CA ALA A 196 49.63 -20.68 -63.92
C ALA A 196 49.92 -21.85 -64.87
N ALA A 197 48.87 -22.55 -65.33
CA ALA A 197 49.00 -23.64 -66.30
C ALA A 197 49.61 -23.19 -67.63
N TYR A 198 49.20 -22.02 -68.15
CA TYR A 198 49.78 -21.42 -69.36
C TYR A 198 51.26 -21.08 -69.18
N SER A 199 51.65 -20.52 -68.02
CA SER A 199 53.06 -20.22 -67.73
C SER A 199 53.94 -21.48 -67.68
N ASP A 200 53.45 -22.57 -67.07
CA ASP A 200 54.12 -23.88 -67.07
C ASP A 200 54.19 -24.47 -68.50
N GLY A 201 53.10 -24.35 -69.27
CA GLY A 201 53.05 -24.75 -70.68
C GLY A 201 54.08 -24.01 -71.55
N ILE A 202 54.26 -22.70 -71.34
CA ILE A 202 55.31 -21.92 -72.01
C ILE A 202 56.70 -22.43 -71.61
N GLN A 203 56.95 -22.69 -70.33
CA GLN A 203 58.24 -23.20 -69.87
C GLN A 203 58.57 -24.56 -70.50
N LYS A 204 57.60 -25.48 -70.56
CA LYS A 204 57.74 -26.78 -71.22
C LYS A 204 58.00 -26.64 -72.73
N LYS A 205 57.29 -25.73 -73.40
CA LYS A 205 57.56 -25.38 -74.81
C LYS A 205 58.99 -24.86 -75.00
N GLN A 206 59.48 -23.98 -74.13
CA GLN A 206 60.84 -23.47 -74.18
C GLN A 206 61.88 -24.58 -73.95
N GLN A 207 61.66 -25.46 -72.97
CA GLN A 207 62.53 -26.63 -72.71
C GLN A 207 62.57 -27.60 -73.89
N ALA A 208 61.42 -27.87 -74.52
CA ALA A 208 61.37 -28.69 -75.73
C ALA A 208 62.10 -28.03 -76.91
N GLN A 209 62.04 -26.69 -77.02
CA GLN A 209 62.76 -25.94 -78.04
C GLN A 209 64.27 -25.97 -77.82
N THR A 210 64.75 -25.77 -76.59
CA THR A 210 66.17 -25.88 -76.28
C THR A 210 66.68 -27.29 -76.52
N ALA A 211 65.92 -28.31 -76.11
CA ALA A 211 66.26 -29.70 -76.38
C ALA A 211 66.38 -29.95 -77.90
N LEU A 212 65.45 -29.45 -78.72
CA LEU A 212 65.55 -29.57 -80.18
C LEU A 212 66.82 -28.91 -80.73
N ASN A 213 67.15 -27.69 -80.27
CA ASN A 213 68.36 -26.98 -80.69
C ASN A 213 69.63 -27.77 -80.32
N ASP A 214 69.70 -28.33 -79.11
CA ASP A 214 70.83 -29.17 -78.67
C ASP A 214 70.96 -30.43 -79.56
N ARG A 215 69.84 -31.07 -79.91
CA ARG A 215 69.85 -32.23 -80.82
C ARG A 215 70.26 -31.84 -82.23
N GLN A 216 69.87 -30.66 -82.72
CA GLN A 216 70.30 -30.14 -84.02
C GLN A 216 71.81 -29.88 -84.06
N ALA A 217 72.38 -29.34 -82.98
CA ALA A 217 73.82 -29.16 -82.84
C ALA A 217 74.55 -30.51 -82.92
N LEU A 218 74.14 -31.50 -82.12
CA LEU A 218 74.69 -32.86 -82.15
C LEU A 218 74.54 -33.51 -83.54
N PHE A 219 73.40 -33.32 -84.21
CA PHE A 219 73.18 -33.83 -85.56
C PHE A 219 74.17 -33.23 -86.57
N SER A 220 74.46 -31.93 -86.46
CA SER A 220 75.44 -31.24 -87.32
C SER A 220 76.88 -31.70 -87.05
N GLU A 221 77.25 -31.91 -85.79
CA GLU A 221 78.57 -32.43 -85.40
C GLU A 221 78.77 -33.86 -85.91
N MET A 222 77.77 -34.72 -85.72
CA MET A 222 77.81 -36.11 -86.19
C MET A 222 77.81 -36.22 -87.71
N ALA A 223 77.16 -35.30 -88.44
CA ALA A 223 77.23 -35.26 -89.90
C ALA A 223 78.66 -34.97 -90.41
N VAL A 224 79.41 -34.09 -89.73
CA VAL A 224 80.82 -33.83 -90.04
C VAL A 224 81.69 -35.04 -89.73
N GLN A 225 81.46 -35.70 -88.58
CA GLN A 225 82.15 -36.94 -88.22
C GLN A 225 81.88 -38.05 -89.24
N PHE A 226 80.63 -38.25 -89.64
CA PHE A 226 80.24 -39.23 -90.64
C PHE A 226 80.96 -38.98 -91.97
N ALA A 227 80.94 -37.75 -92.48
CA ALA A 227 81.66 -37.39 -93.71
C ALA A 227 83.18 -37.65 -93.60
N SER A 228 83.76 -37.50 -92.40
CA SER A 228 85.18 -37.81 -92.17
C SER A 228 85.46 -39.31 -92.17
N VAL A 229 84.57 -40.13 -91.62
CA VAL A 229 84.68 -41.60 -91.60
C VAL A 229 84.44 -42.17 -92.99
N GLU A 230 83.45 -41.67 -93.72
CA GLU A 230 83.18 -42.03 -95.12
C GLU A 230 84.41 -41.75 -96.00
N LYS A 231 85.05 -40.58 -95.84
CA LYS A 231 86.29 -40.25 -96.54
C LYS A 231 87.45 -41.19 -96.17
N ARG A 232 87.59 -41.58 -94.90
CA ARG A 232 88.62 -42.54 -94.47
C ARG A 232 88.40 -43.92 -95.08
N PHE A 233 87.15 -44.39 -95.11
CA PHE A 233 86.77 -45.63 -95.78
C PHE A 233 87.10 -45.59 -97.27
N GLN A 234 86.80 -44.48 -97.96
CA GLN A 234 87.15 -44.29 -99.37
C GLN A 234 88.66 -44.34 -99.61
N VAL A 235 89.46 -43.66 -98.77
CA VAL A 235 90.92 -43.69 -98.85
C VAL A 235 91.47 -45.11 -98.61
N ALA A 236 90.95 -45.84 -97.61
CA ALA A 236 91.35 -47.22 -97.34
C ALA A 236 90.94 -48.16 -98.48
N GLN A 237 89.78 -47.94 -99.10
CA GLN A 237 89.31 -48.69 -100.26
C GLN A 237 90.21 -48.45 -101.48
N ASP A 238 90.52 -47.19 -101.80
CA ASP A 238 91.42 -46.83 -102.90
C ASP A 238 92.85 -47.37 -102.65
N ALA A 239 93.33 -47.36 -101.40
CA ALA A 239 94.63 -47.92 -101.02
C ALA A 239 94.68 -49.46 -101.17
N PHE A 240 93.60 -50.14 -100.81
CA PHE A 240 93.45 -51.58 -101.03
C PHE A 240 93.40 -51.90 -102.53
N ASP A 241 92.55 -51.21 -103.30
CA ASP A 241 92.39 -51.42 -104.74
C ASP A 241 93.67 -51.14 -105.53
N SER A 242 94.41 -50.09 -105.17
CA SER A 242 95.71 -49.77 -105.79
C SER A 242 96.80 -50.79 -105.44
N SER A 243 96.74 -51.41 -104.26
CA SER A 243 97.66 -52.47 -103.84
C SER A 243 97.43 -53.78 -104.59
N LEU A 244 96.21 -54.03 -105.11
CA LEU A 244 95.88 -55.25 -105.88
C LEU A 244 96.63 -55.36 -107.21
N LYS A 245 96.99 -54.22 -107.84
CA LYS A 245 97.68 -54.18 -109.14
C LYS A 245 97.08 -55.15 -110.19
N GLY A 246 95.76 -55.33 -110.16
CA GLY A 246 95.00 -56.16 -111.10
C GLY A 246 94.97 -57.68 -110.83
N LYS A 247 95.46 -58.16 -109.69
CA LYS A 247 95.39 -59.57 -109.26
C LYS A 247 94.69 -59.71 -107.93
N ALA A 248 94.05 -60.85 -107.67
CA ALA A 248 93.43 -61.12 -106.38
C ALA A 248 94.49 -61.26 -105.27
N PRO A 249 94.18 -60.94 -104.00
CA PRO A 249 95.12 -61.12 -102.88
C PRO A 249 95.61 -62.56 -102.73
N GLN A 250 94.72 -63.53 -102.99
CA GLN A 250 95.07 -64.96 -103.00
C GLN A 250 96.09 -65.29 -104.08
N GLU A 251 95.94 -64.72 -105.29
CA GLU A 251 96.89 -64.92 -106.39
C GLU A 251 98.28 -64.34 -106.07
N TRP A 252 98.36 -63.20 -105.38
CA TRP A 252 99.65 -62.67 -104.90
C TRP A 252 100.32 -63.60 -103.89
N ARG A 253 99.56 -64.13 -102.92
CA ARG A 253 100.05 -65.10 -101.92
C ARG A 253 100.54 -66.39 -102.59
N GLU A 254 99.80 -66.91 -103.56
CA GLU A 254 100.18 -68.10 -104.35
C GLU A 254 101.43 -67.85 -105.22
N THR A 255 101.57 -66.66 -105.80
CA THR A 255 102.78 -66.31 -106.57
C THR A 255 104.02 -66.22 -105.67
N LEU A 256 103.87 -65.73 -104.44
CA LEU A 256 104.94 -65.66 -103.45
C LEU A 256 105.39 -67.06 -103.02
N THR A 257 104.45 -67.98 -102.75
CA THR A 257 104.78 -69.37 -102.40
C THR A 257 105.44 -70.11 -103.58
N ALA A 258 104.91 -69.96 -104.80
CA ALA A 258 105.49 -70.57 -105.99
C ALA A 258 106.91 -70.04 -106.31
N GLN A 259 107.18 -68.74 -106.06
CA GLN A 259 108.53 -68.18 -106.22
C GLN A 259 109.51 -68.68 -105.15
N ARG A 260 109.04 -68.90 -103.92
CA ARG A 260 109.84 -69.50 -102.83
C ARG A 260 110.29 -70.92 -103.19
N GLU A 261 109.36 -71.75 -103.64
CA GLU A 261 109.66 -73.13 -104.06
C GLU A 261 110.66 -73.18 -105.22
N LYS A 262 110.54 -72.26 -106.19
CA LYS A 262 111.50 -72.12 -107.29
C LYS A 262 112.90 -71.74 -106.80
N LEU A 263 113.01 -70.85 -105.82
CA LEU A 263 114.31 -70.48 -105.23
C LEU A 263 114.99 -71.69 -104.57
N GLU A 264 114.24 -72.50 -103.82
CA GLU A 264 114.77 -73.71 -103.17
C GLU A 264 115.26 -74.75 -104.21
N GLN A 265 114.54 -74.91 -105.32
CA GLN A 265 114.94 -75.80 -106.41
C GLN A 265 116.22 -75.31 -107.12
N VAL A 266 116.38 -73.99 -107.31
CA VAL A 266 117.60 -73.40 -107.90
C VAL A 266 118.82 -73.64 -107.01
N GLU A 267 118.67 -73.53 -105.69
CA GLU A 267 119.76 -73.79 -104.75
C GLU A 267 120.21 -75.25 -104.79
N LYS A 268 119.27 -76.20 -104.83
CA LYS A 268 119.58 -77.63 -105.02
C LYS A 268 120.29 -77.91 -106.35
N LEU A 269 119.88 -77.27 -107.44
CA LEU A 269 120.53 -77.43 -108.74
C LEU A 269 121.97 -76.91 -108.73
N GLN A 270 122.24 -75.81 -108.01
CA GLN A 270 123.58 -75.26 -107.86
C GLN A 270 124.52 -76.26 -107.19
N GLU A 271 124.10 -76.85 -106.07
CA GLU A 271 124.89 -77.83 -105.30
C GLU A 271 125.26 -79.05 -106.17
N LYS A 272 124.31 -79.54 -106.98
CA LYS A 272 124.53 -80.70 -107.85
C LYS A 272 125.48 -80.41 -109.00
N LEU A 273 125.36 -79.24 -109.64
CA LEU A 273 126.29 -78.81 -110.69
C LEU A 273 127.73 -78.65 -110.16
N GLU A 274 127.90 -78.16 -108.93
CA GLU A 274 129.22 -78.08 -108.29
C GLU A 274 129.81 -79.47 -108.02
N GLN A 275 129.00 -80.44 -107.58
CA GLN A 275 129.41 -81.84 -107.42
C GLN A 275 129.84 -82.50 -108.75
N GLN A 276 129.10 -82.24 -109.84
CA GLN A 276 129.44 -82.77 -111.16
C GLN A 276 130.79 -82.26 -111.67
N LEU A 277 131.06 -80.95 -111.51
CA LEU A 277 132.32 -80.36 -111.96
C LEU A 277 133.53 -80.98 -111.26
N LEU A 278 133.42 -81.27 -109.96
CA LEU A 278 134.50 -81.91 -109.20
C LEU A 278 134.77 -83.33 -109.74
N MET A 279 133.73 -84.13 -109.95
CA MET A 279 133.86 -85.50 -110.46
C MET A 279 134.41 -85.56 -111.89
N LEU A 280 134.06 -84.59 -112.76
CA LEU A 280 134.63 -84.50 -114.12
C LEU A 280 136.13 -84.18 -114.10
N GLN A 281 136.58 -83.32 -113.18
CA GLN A 281 138.01 -83.02 -113.01
C GLN A 281 138.80 -84.26 -112.57
N ASP A 282 138.25 -85.05 -111.64
CA ASP A 282 138.87 -86.29 -111.18
C ASP A 282 138.96 -87.33 -112.32
N LEU A 283 137.92 -87.42 -113.16
CA LEU A 283 137.90 -88.31 -114.33
C LEU A 283 138.94 -87.93 -115.37
N ASP A 284 139.06 -86.65 -115.71
CA ASP A 284 140.07 -86.14 -116.65
C ASP A 284 141.50 -86.36 -116.12
N GLY A 285 141.71 -86.18 -114.82
CA GLY A 285 142.97 -86.48 -114.15
C GLY A 285 143.38 -87.95 -114.30
N ALA A 286 142.46 -88.88 -114.04
CA ALA A 286 142.70 -90.31 -114.18
C ALA A 286 142.98 -90.73 -115.63
N GLN A 287 142.20 -90.22 -116.60
CA GLN A 287 142.37 -90.51 -118.03
C GLN A 287 143.72 -90.07 -118.57
N ASN A 288 144.13 -88.84 -118.26
CA ASN A 288 145.41 -88.31 -118.71
C ASN A 288 146.57 -89.15 -118.16
N ARG A 289 146.50 -89.58 -116.90
CA ARG A 289 147.53 -90.44 -116.31
C ARG A 289 147.61 -91.80 -116.99
N ARG A 290 146.47 -92.43 -117.28
CA ARG A 290 146.45 -93.71 -118.02
C ARG A 290 147.08 -93.57 -119.41
N LEU A 291 146.71 -92.55 -120.16
CA LEU A 291 147.25 -92.29 -121.51
C LEU A 291 148.77 -92.12 -121.50
N THR A 292 149.33 -91.43 -120.49
CA THR A 292 150.79 -91.29 -120.36
C THR A 292 151.48 -92.64 -120.12
N LEU A 293 150.95 -93.48 -119.24
CA LEU A 293 151.52 -94.79 -118.93
C LEU A 293 151.38 -95.78 -120.12
N GLU A 294 150.29 -95.69 -120.89
CA GLU A 294 150.11 -96.44 -122.14
C GLU A 294 151.14 -96.06 -123.21
N GLY A 295 151.49 -94.77 -123.30
CA GLY A 295 152.57 -94.28 -124.17
C GLY A 295 153.92 -94.88 -123.79
N GLU A 296 154.30 -94.78 -122.51
CA GLU A 296 155.55 -95.33 -121.99
C GLU A 296 155.69 -96.85 -122.24
N LYS A 297 154.60 -97.61 -122.06
CA LYS A 297 154.60 -99.06 -122.33
C LYS A 297 154.86 -99.38 -123.81
N LYS A 298 154.29 -98.61 -124.74
CA LYS A 298 154.50 -98.82 -126.18
C LYS A 298 155.95 -98.56 -126.58
N ASP A 299 156.54 -97.48 -126.08
CA ASP A 299 157.93 -97.13 -126.39
C ASP A 299 158.91 -98.20 -125.87
N LEU A 300 158.65 -98.75 -124.67
CA LEU A 300 159.44 -99.86 -124.13
C LEU A 300 159.29 -101.15 -124.96
N SER A 301 158.09 -101.44 -125.49
CA SER A 301 157.88 -102.60 -126.35
C SER A 301 158.64 -102.54 -127.68
N LEU A 302 158.77 -101.34 -128.26
CA LEU A 302 159.52 -101.15 -129.50
C LEU A 302 161.01 -101.40 -129.28
N LYS A 303 161.55 -100.88 -128.16
CA LYS A 303 162.94 -101.14 -127.76
C LYS A 303 163.22 -102.60 -127.48
N GLU A 304 162.26 -103.34 -126.93
CA GLU A 304 162.38 -104.79 -126.73
C GLU A 304 162.58 -105.51 -128.07
N VAL A 305 161.73 -105.22 -129.05
CA VAL A 305 161.77 -105.83 -130.39
C VAL A 305 163.11 -105.55 -131.09
N GLU A 306 163.59 -104.30 -131.02
CA GLU A 306 164.88 -103.92 -131.61
C GLU A 306 166.07 -104.70 -130.98
N LEU A 307 166.09 -104.84 -129.66
CA LEU A 307 167.14 -105.57 -128.96
C LEU A 307 167.07 -107.08 -129.20
N GLU A 308 165.88 -107.63 -129.44
CA GLU A 308 165.71 -109.04 -129.80
C GLU A 308 166.22 -109.35 -131.20
N GLU A 309 166.03 -108.46 -132.17
CA GLU A 309 166.63 -108.59 -133.49
C GLU A 309 168.16 -108.54 -133.43
N GLN A 310 168.72 -107.60 -132.68
CA GLN A 310 170.17 -107.52 -132.45
C GLN A 310 170.72 -108.81 -131.84
N LEU A 311 170.05 -109.33 -130.81
CA LEU A 311 170.42 -110.59 -130.18
C LEU A 311 170.37 -111.78 -131.16
N SER A 312 169.45 -111.76 -132.12
CA SER A 312 169.34 -112.82 -133.14
C SER A 312 170.52 -112.81 -134.13
N GLN A 313 170.97 -111.64 -134.54
CA GLN A 313 172.12 -111.47 -135.43
C GLN A 313 173.42 -111.88 -134.73
N GLU A 314 173.61 -111.44 -133.47
CA GLU A 314 174.78 -111.82 -132.66
C GLU A 314 174.88 -113.34 -132.47
N LYS A 315 173.76 -114.04 -132.33
CA LYS A 315 173.73 -115.53 -132.27
C LYS A 315 174.21 -116.19 -133.56
N GLU A 316 173.85 -115.63 -134.72
CA GLU A 316 174.26 -116.15 -136.02
C GLU A 316 175.76 -115.96 -136.27
N ASP A 317 176.30 -114.81 -135.89
CA ASP A 317 177.73 -114.49 -136.01
C ASP A 317 178.61 -115.42 -135.17
N VAL A 318 178.21 -115.70 -133.93
CA VAL A 318 178.86 -116.70 -133.06
C VAL A 318 178.92 -118.07 -133.77
N ARG A 319 177.79 -118.49 -134.34
CA ARG A 319 177.64 -119.81 -134.96
C ARG A 319 178.52 -119.99 -136.20
N LEU A 320 178.68 -118.94 -137.01
CA LEU A 320 179.55 -118.94 -138.20
C LEU A 320 181.04 -119.05 -137.84
N LEU A 321 181.48 -118.32 -136.80
CA LEU A 321 182.87 -118.34 -136.32
C LEU A 321 183.25 -119.71 -135.73
N GLU A 322 182.29 -120.39 -135.11
CA GLU A 322 182.44 -121.73 -134.52
C GLU A 322 182.80 -122.79 -135.58
N ASN A 323 182.08 -122.78 -136.70
CA ASN A 323 182.30 -123.70 -137.81
C ASN A 323 183.66 -123.50 -138.50
N ARG A 324 184.15 -122.25 -138.54
CA ARG A 324 185.45 -121.93 -139.14
C ARG A 324 186.62 -122.47 -138.30
N PHE A 325 186.51 -122.43 -136.97
CA PHE A 325 187.55 -122.85 -136.04
C PHE A 325 187.80 -124.37 -136.08
N THR A 326 186.72 -125.15 -136.17
CA THR A 326 186.78 -126.63 -136.20
C THR A 326 187.45 -127.17 -137.46
N LEU A 327 187.22 -126.53 -138.62
CA LEU A 327 187.85 -126.90 -139.90
C LEU A 327 189.37 -126.70 -139.91
N THR A 328 189.86 -125.68 -139.20
CA THR A 328 191.30 -125.35 -139.14
C THR A 328 192.08 -126.29 -138.23
N GLN A 329 191.50 -126.77 -137.14
CA GLN A 329 192.13 -127.78 -136.27
C GLN A 329 192.34 -129.13 -136.99
N LEU A 330 191.45 -129.51 -137.91
CA LEU A 330 191.51 -130.78 -138.63
C LEU A 330 192.75 -130.87 -139.54
N THR A 331 193.13 -129.74 -140.15
CA THR A 331 194.21 -129.65 -141.16
C THR A 331 195.60 -129.75 -140.55
N ALA A 332 195.78 -129.36 -139.29
CA ALA A 332 197.07 -129.46 -138.56
C ALA A 332 197.44 -130.89 -138.11
N SER A 333 196.53 -131.87 -138.23
CA SER A 333 196.72 -133.23 -137.69
C SER A 333 197.53 -134.21 -138.57
N PHE A 334 197.92 -133.84 -139.79
CA PHE A 334 198.53 -134.76 -140.79
C PHE A 334 200.06 -134.64 -140.97
N ASP A 335 200.77 -133.92 -140.10
CA ASP A 335 202.19 -133.60 -140.27
C ASP A 335 203.16 -134.81 -140.19
N GLU A 336 202.82 -135.88 -139.48
CA GLU A 336 203.72 -137.03 -139.28
C GLU A 336 203.92 -137.89 -140.54
N ALA A 337 202.92 -138.01 -141.41
CA ALA A 337 202.98 -138.84 -142.62
C ALA A 337 203.95 -138.30 -143.69
N ARG A 338 204.37 -137.03 -143.59
CA ARG A 338 205.20 -136.37 -144.62
C ARG A 338 206.70 -136.63 -144.50
N LYS A 339 207.19 -137.22 -143.40
CA LYS A 339 208.63 -137.35 -143.11
C LYS A 339 209.39 -138.46 -143.86
N ILE A 340 208.73 -139.31 -144.66
CA ILE A 340 209.34 -140.56 -145.20
C ILE A 340 209.92 -140.45 -146.63
N LEU A 341 209.62 -139.43 -147.44
CA LEU A 341 209.95 -139.46 -148.89
C LEU A 341 211.35 -138.90 -149.24
N GLN A 342 212.17 -139.68 -149.96
CA GLN A 342 213.54 -139.38 -150.47
C GLN A 342 213.64 -139.44 -152.02
N ASP A 343 214.66 -138.77 -152.58
CA ASP A 343 214.88 -138.61 -154.04
C ASP A 343 215.56 -139.81 -154.73
N GLU A 344 215.19 -140.05 -155.99
CA GLU A 344 215.62 -141.13 -156.91
C GLU A 344 215.32 -142.61 -156.51
N THR A 345 214.47 -142.84 -155.50
CA THR A 345 213.82 -144.15 -155.26
C THR A 345 212.28 -144.03 -155.28
N PRO A 346 211.52 -145.06 -155.70
CA PRO A 346 210.06 -144.96 -155.84
C PRO A 346 209.30 -144.93 -154.49
N CYS A 347 208.38 -143.96 -154.34
CA CYS A 347 207.50 -143.72 -153.18
C CYS A 347 206.51 -144.88 -152.86
N PRO A 348 206.27 -145.24 -151.57
CA PRO A 348 205.44 -146.38 -151.17
C PRO A 348 203.92 -146.17 -151.21
N LEU A 349 203.41 -144.98 -151.52
CA LEU A 349 201.96 -144.75 -151.68
C LEU A 349 201.50 -144.43 -153.12
N CYS A 350 202.37 -144.10 -154.09
CA CYS A 350 201.92 -143.75 -155.46
C CYS A 350 202.86 -144.04 -156.67
N GLY A 351 204.18 -144.24 -156.52
CA GLY A 351 205.10 -144.69 -157.60
C GLY A 351 205.79 -143.65 -158.53
N ALA A 352 205.58 -142.33 -158.37
CA ALA A 352 206.20 -141.31 -159.23
C ALA A 352 207.58 -140.83 -158.73
N SER A 353 208.49 -140.45 -159.64
CA SER A 353 209.91 -140.10 -159.36
C SER A 353 210.20 -138.65 -158.95
N THR A 354 209.18 -137.77 -158.85
CA THR A 354 209.27 -136.40 -158.31
C THR A 354 207.95 -136.00 -157.61
N HIS A 355 207.96 -135.43 -156.39
CA HIS A 355 206.74 -135.13 -155.59
C HIS A 355 206.64 -133.68 -155.04
N PRO A 356 205.45 -133.01 -155.08
CA PRO A 356 205.32 -131.56 -154.79
C PRO A 356 205.45 -131.09 -153.33
N TYR A 357 205.49 -131.96 -152.32
CA TYR A 357 205.48 -131.56 -150.88
C TYR A 357 206.87 -131.47 -150.22
N VAL A 358 207.95 -131.65 -150.98
CA VAL A 358 209.33 -131.42 -150.49
C VAL A 358 209.73 -129.93 -150.61
N THR A 359 209.01 -129.16 -151.43
CA THR A 359 209.37 -127.78 -151.76
C THR A 359 208.56 -126.67 -151.06
N ASN A 360 207.36 -126.89 -150.47
CA ASN A 360 206.58 -125.81 -149.81
C ASN A 360 205.70 -126.30 -148.61
N GLY A 361 205.77 -125.59 -147.46
CA GLY A 361 205.09 -125.93 -146.17
C GLY A 361 203.62 -125.45 -145.99
N ILE A 362 203.03 -125.66 -144.79
CA ILE A 362 201.57 -125.57 -144.44
C ILE A 362 201.21 -124.32 -143.57
N PRO A 363 199.96 -123.79 -143.58
CA PRO A 363 199.47 -122.64 -142.75
C PRO A 363 198.91 -122.96 -141.33
N ASP A 364 198.93 -121.95 -140.44
CA ASP A 364 198.80 -121.99 -138.96
C ASP A 364 197.37 -121.74 -138.38
N THR A 365 197.08 -122.19 -137.13
CA THR A 365 195.72 -122.47 -136.58
C THR A 365 195.17 -121.51 -135.49
N ASN A 366 195.93 -120.51 -135.02
CA ASN A 366 195.58 -119.75 -133.79
C ASN A 366 194.58 -118.56 -133.93
N ASP A 367 194.30 -118.01 -135.11
CA ASP A 367 193.60 -116.70 -135.25
C ASP A 367 192.06 -116.75 -135.16
N ILE A 368 191.44 -117.94 -135.30
CA ILE A 368 189.97 -118.05 -135.44
C ILE A 368 189.27 -118.19 -134.07
N GLY A 369 189.94 -118.72 -133.05
CA GLY A 369 189.33 -118.97 -131.73
C GLY A 369 189.02 -117.72 -130.91
N LEU A 370 189.79 -116.65 -131.11
CA LEU A 370 189.65 -115.39 -130.36
C LEU A 370 188.38 -114.61 -130.74
N LYS A 371 188.01 -114.61 -132.02
CA LYS A 371 186.82 -113.92 -132.53
C LYS A 371 185.52 -114.56 -132.05
N LEU A 372 185.53 -115.87 -131.82
CA LEU A 372 184.38 -116.60 -131.31
C LEU A 372 184.02 -116.20 -129.86
N GLY A 373 185.02 -115.99 -129.01
CA GLY A 373 184.81 -115.63 -127.60
C GLY A 373 184.14 -114.26 -127.43
N GLN A 374 184.53 -113.28 -128.25
CA GLN A 374 184.00 -111.91 -128.19
C GLN A 374 182.52 -111.83 -128.60
N ALA A 375 182.12 -112.58 -129.63
CA ALA A 375 180.75 -112.59 -130.12
C ALA A 375 179.78 -113.21 -129.09
N ARG A 376 180.22 -114.21 -128.33
CA ARG A 376 179.40 -114.84 -127.26
C ARG A 376 179.11 -113.89 -126.11
N GLU A 377 180.09 -113.06 -125.72
CA GLU A 377 179.93 -112.11 -124.62
C GLU A 377 178.96 -110.98 -124.97
N GLN A 378 178.95 -110.53 -126.23
CA GLN A 378 178.00 -109.52 -126.70
C GLN A 378 176.57 -110.07 -126.67
N GLN A 379 176.37 -111.29 -127.18
CA GLN A 379 175.08 -111.97 -127.16
C GLN A 379 174.48 -112.04 -125.73
N GLU A 380 175.28 -112.39 -124.72
CA GLU A 380 174.77 -112.56 -123.34
C GLU A 380 174.30 -111.23 -122.71
N LYS A 381 174.96 -110.12 -123.03
CA LYS A 381 174.58 -108.77 -122.54
C LYS A 381 173.25 -108.30 -123.13
N THR A 382 173.06 -108.48 -124.43
CA THR A 382 171.83 -108.09 -125.14
C THR A 382 170.64 -108.91 -124.62
N GLN A 383 170.87 -110.19 -124.30
CA GLN A 383 169.85 -111.09 -123.75
C GLN A 383 169.36 -110.70 -122.34
N ALA A 384 170.25 -110.18 -121.49
CA ALA A 384 169.87 -109.70 -120.16
C ALA A 384 169.04 -108.40 -120.19
N LEU A 385 169.31 -107.50 -121.14
CA LEU A 385 168.57 -106.23 -121.28
C LEU A 385 167.11 -106.45 -121.71
N VAL A 386 166.85 -107.39 -122.63
CA VAL A 386 165.50 -107.76 -123.06
C VAL A 386 164.66 -108.28 -121.88
N ALA A 387 165.25 -109.09 -120.99
CA ALA A 387 164.54 -109.63 -119.83
C ALA A 387 164.12 -108.52 -118.83
N LEU A 388 164.94 -107.49 -118.65
CA LEU A 388 164.62 -106.36 -117.76
C LEU A 388 163.45 -105.51 -118.28
N LEU A 389 163.39 -105.28 -119.59
CA LEU A 389 162.32 -104.50 -120.23
C LEU A 389 160.95 -105.17 -120.06
N ARG A 390 160.89 -106.49 -120.18
CA ARG A 390 159.66 -107.28 -120.00
C ARG A 390 159.03 -107.11 -118.61
N VAL A 391 159.86 -107.10 -117.57
CA VAL A 391 159.38 -106.91 -116.18
C VAL A 391 158.73 -105.54 -116.03
N ARG A 392 159.40 -104.47 -116.50
CA ARG A 392 158.86 -103.10 -116.41
C ARG A 392 157.55 -102.92 -117.19
N MET A 393 157.40 -103.60 -118.33
CA MET A 393 156.16 -103.59 -119.10
C MET A 393 154.99 -104.29 -118.38
N SER A 394 155.27 -105.29 -117.54
CA SER A 394 154.25 -105.95 -116.70
C SER A 394 153.73 -105.01 -115.62
N ASP A 395 154.63 -104.35 -114.88
CA ASP A 395 154.25 -103.41 -113.80
C ASP A 395 153.38 -102.26 -114.33
N LEU A 396 153.76 -101.67 -115.46
CA LEU A 396 152.97 -100.62 -116.12
C LEU A 396 151.58 -101.11 -116.55
N SER A 397 151.43 -102.39 -116.89
CA SER A 397 150.14 -102.96 -117.28
C SER A 397 149.16 -103.05 -116.11
N GLU A 398 149.66 -103.33 -114.91
CA GLU A 398 148.84 -103.43 -113.69
C GLU A 398 148.37 -102.04 -113.23
N GLU A 399 149.25 -101.03 -113.30
CA GLU A 399 148.88 -99.63 -113.01
C GLU A 399 147.81 -99.11 -113.97
N ILE A 400 147.95 -99.35 -115.28
CA ILE A 400 146.95 -98.96 -116.30
C ILE A 400 145.58 -99.59 -116.01
N LEU A 401 145.54 -100.85 -115.57
CA LEU A 401 144.30 -101.54 -115.24
C LEU A 401 143.60 -100.88 -114.03
N SER A 402 144.35 -100.54 -112.98
CA SER A 402 143.78 -99.90 -111.78
C SER A 402 143.15 -98.53 -112.08
N LEU A 403 143.80 -97.72 -112.94
CA LEU A 403 143.27 -96.43 -113.37
C LEU A 403 142.02 -96.58 -114.24
N SER A 404 141.98 -97.58 -115.13
CA SER A 404 140.78 -97.85 -115.94
C SER A 404 139.57 -98.23 -115.07
N GLN A 405 139.79 -98.99 -113.99
CA GLN A 405 138.71 -99.32 -113.05
C GLN A 405 138.23 -98.09 -112.27
N ALA A 406 139.13 -97.20 -111.85
CA ALA A 406 138.77 -95.94 -111.21
C ALA A 406 137.93 -95.04 -112.15
N GLU A 407 138.32 -94.91 -113.42
CA GLU A 407 137.52 -94.18 -114.43
C GLU A 407 136.10 -94.73 -114.58
N THR A 408 135.94 -96.06 -114.60
CA THR A 408 134.60 -96.68 -114.72
C THR A 408 133.73 -96.43 -113.49
N ARG A 409 134.32 -96.36 -112.29
CA ARG A 409 133.59 -96.01 -111.06
C ARG A 409 133.11 -94.57 -111.08
N ILE A 410 134.01 -93.62 -111.41
CA ILE A 410 133.67 -92.19 -111.50
C ILE A 410 132.58 -91.97 -112.57
N ARG A 411 132.66 -92.65 -113.72
CA ARG A 411 131.60 -92.61 -114.74
C ARG A 411 130.26 -93.19 -114.25
N GLY A 412 130.30 -94.24 -113.43
CA GLY A 412 129.09 -94.83 -112.82
C GLY A 412 128.39 -93.88 -111.83
N GLU A 413 129.16 -93.10 -111.08
CA GLU A 413 128.64 -92.10 -110.13
C GLU A 413 128.18 -90.80 -110.81
N LEU A 414 128.79 -90.42 -111.93
CA LEU A 414 128.38 -89.28 -112.74
C LEU A 414 126.98 -89.45 -113.38
N GLN A 415 126.61 -90.66 -113.79
CA GLN A 415 125.32 -90.93 -114.45
C GLN A 415 124.07 -90.55 -113.63
N PRO A 416 123.88 -91.00 -112.38
CA PRO A 416 122.71 -90.59 -111.58
C PRO A 416 122.73 -89.09 -111.30
N LEU A 417 123.91 -88.50 -111.15
CA LEU A 417 124.08 -87.08 -110.87
C LEU A 417 123.69 -86.21 -112.09
N GLU A 418 124.06 -86.64 -113.30
CA GLU A 418 123.60 -86.05 -114.56
C GLU A 418 122.08 -86.15 -114.75
N GLN A 419 121.48 -87.27 -114.38
CA GLN A 419 120.03 -87.45 -114.42
C GLN A 419 119.32 -86.49 -113.45
N GLU A 420 119.82 -86.34 -112.22
CA GLU A 420 119.27 -85.39 -111.25
C GLU A 420 119.40 -83.93 -111.72
N ILE A 421 120.55 -83.55 -112.27
CA ILE A 421 120.76 -82.21 -112.85
C ILE A 421 119.80 -81.99 -114.02
N SER A 422 119.60 -82.98 -114.89
CA SER A 422 118.66 -82.90 -116.01
C SER A 422 117.20 -82.73 -115.55
N HIS A 423 116.80 -83.39 -114.47
CA HIS A 423 115.45 -83.27 -113.90
C HIS A 423 115.24 -81.88 -113.28
N LEU A 424 116.20 -81.39 -112.49
CA LEU A 424 116.12 -80.09 -111.84
C LEU A 424 116.19 -78.92 -112.84
N THR A 425 116.98 -79.06 -113.91
CA THR A 425 117.00 -78.08 -115.01
C THR A 425 115.68 -78.05 -115.78
N ALA A 426 115.07 -79.20 -116.03
CA ALA A 426 113.75 -79.29 -116.65
C ALA A 426 112.64 -78.69 -115.77
N SER A 427 112.64 -78.98 -114.46
CA SER A 427 111.62 -78.42 -113.54
C SER A 427 111.71 -76.89 -113.42
N LEU A 428 112.93 -76.35 -113.51
CA LEU A 428 113.19 -74.91 -113.51
C LEU A 428 113.05 -74.26 -114.91
N ASN A 429 112.81 -75.05 -115.96
CA ASN A 429 112.80 -74.63 -117.36
C ASN A 429 114.06 -73.85 -117.77
N LEU A 430 115.21 -74.25 -117.24
CA LEU A 430 116.49 -73.62 -117.55
C LEU A 430 117.12 -74.27 -118.78
N LYS A 431 117.64 -73.43 -119.68
CA LYS A 431 118.44 -73.86 -120.83
C LYS A 431 119.81 -73.22 -120.71
N PHE A 432 120.83 -74.03 -120.44
CA PHE A 432 122.19 -73.53 -120.38
C PHE A 432 122.72 -73.26 -121.78
N ALA A 433 123.27 -72.08 -122.04
CA ALA A 433 123.84 -71.76 -123.34
C ALA A 433 125.18 -72.48 -123.56
N VAL A 434 125.44 -72.93 -124.78
CA VAL A 434 126.69 -73.62 -125.13
C VAL A 434 127.86 -72.64 -125.02
N GLY A 435 128.81 -72.93 -124.11
CA GLY A 435 130.04 -72.15 -123.91
C GLY A 435 130.07 -71.25 -122.67
N VAL A 436 128.97 -71.14 -121.92
CA VAL A 436 128.91 -70.43 -120.63
C VAL A 436 128.85 -71.46 -119.50
N PRO A 437 129.62 -71.30 -118.40
CA PRO A 437 129.52 -72.20 -117.25
C PRO A 437 128.07 -72.22 -116.70
N PRO A 438 127.41 -73.38 -116.58
CA PRO A 438 126.04 -73.49 -116.07
C PRO A 438 125.82 -72.80 -114.71
N LEU A 439 126.85 -72.73 -113.88
CA LEU A 439 126.82 -72.06 -112.58
C LEU A 439 126.68 -70.53 -112.68
N GLU A 440 127.21 -69.87 -113.72
CA GLU A 440 127.09 -68.42 -113.89
C GLU A 440 125.68 -68.01 -114.32
N GLU A 441 125.08 -68.71 -115.26
CA GLU A 441 123.70 -68.46 -115.69
C GLU A 441 122.70 -68.70 -114.55
N LEU A 442 122.94 -69.73 -113.74
CA LEU A 442 122.12 -70.05 -112.58
C LEU A 442 122.20 -68.97 -111.48
N ARG A 443 123.37 -68.32 -111.29
CA ARG A 443 123.51 -67.17 -110.38
C ARG A 443 122.66 -65.99 -110.83
N HIS A 444 122.68 -65.64 -112.11
CA HIS A 444 121.86 -64.55 -112.64
C HIS A 444 120.36 -64.85 -112.53
N PHE A 445 119.95 -66.09 -112.84
CA PHE A 445 118.57 -66.52 -112.67
C PHE A 445 118.10 -66.44 -111.21
N ARG A 446 118.93 -66.91 -110.26
CA ARG A 446 118.66 -66.82 -108.82
C ARG A 446 118.49 -65.38 -108.36
N GLN A 447 119.36 -64.46 -108.82
CA GLN A 447 119.28 -63.05 -108.44
C GLN A 447 117.97 -62.41 -108.93
N ARG A 448 117.58 -62.63 -110.19
CA ARG A 448 116.31 -62.12 -110.73
C ARG A 448 115.10 -62.69 -109.97
N LEU A 449 115.14 -63.97 -109.61
CA LEU A 449 114.09 -64.60 -108.80
C LEU A 449 113.98 -63.98 -107.40
N ARG A 450 115.11 -63.72 -106.72
CA ARG A 450 115.13 -63.05 -105.40
C ARG A 450 114.56 -61.65 -105.46
N GLU A 451 114.94 -60.87 -106.47
CA GLU A 451 114.39 -59.51 -106.68
C GLU A 451 112.88 -59.55 -106.92
N THR A 452 112.39 -60.51 -107.72
CA THR A 452 110.94 -60.68 -107.92
C THR A 452 110.23 -61.16 -106.67
N PHE A 453 110.84 -62.04 -105.88
CA PHE A 453 110.30 -62.54 -104.62
C PHE A 453 110.20 -61.45 -103.54
N GLN A 454 111.20 -60.58 -103.42
CA GLN A 454 111.16 -59.45 -102.50
C GLN A 454 110.05 -58.46 -102.87
N ARG A 455 109.92 -58.14 -104.17
CA ARG A 455 108.84 -57.28 -104.66
C ARG A 455 107.45 -57.87 -104.42
N THR A 456 107.27 -59.18 -104.64
CA THR A 456 105.99 -59.85 -104.35
C THR A 456 105.71 -59.91 -102.85
N GLN A 457 106.74 -60.11 -102.02
CA GLN A 457 106.62 -60.12 -100.56
C GLN A 457 106.20 -58.74 -100.03
N GLU A 458 106.82 -57.67 -100.50
CA GLU A 458 106.46 -56.28 -100.15
C GLU A 458 105.02 -55.97 -100.56
N THR A 459 104.57 -56.41 -101.74
CA THR A 459 103.17 -56.22 -102.15
C THR A 459 102.18 -57.00 -101.30
N VAL A 460 102.52 -58.23 -100.88
CA VAL A 460 101.63 -59.03 -100.01
C VAL A 460 101.50 -58.40 -98.62
N LEU A 461 102.59 -57.88 -98.06
CA LEU A 461 102.58 -57.17 -96.76
C LEU A 461 101.78 -55.86 -96.83
N ALA A 462 101.96 -55.08 -97.89
CA ALA A 462 101.18 -53.87 -98.12
C ALA A 462 99.68 -54.19 -98.31
N LEU A 463 99.37 -55.27 -99.02
CA LEU A 463 97.99 -55.76 -99.18
C LEU A 463 97.37 -56.18 -97.85
N SER A 464 98.07 -56.93 -97.00
CA SER A 464 97.52 -57.32 -95.69
C SER A 464 97.26 -56.12 -94.78
N ALA A 465 98.17 -55.13 -94.77
CA ALA A 465 97.96 -53.90 -94.00
C ALA A 465 96.75 -53.11 -94.53
N ALA A 466 96.62 -52.98 -95.85
CA ALA A 466 95.48 -52.32 -96.47
C ALA A 466 94.15 -53.08 -96.26
N GLU A 467 94.17 -54.42 -96.19
CA GLU A 467 92.99 -55.25 -95.83
C GLU A 467 92.52 -54.97 -94.40
N GLU A 468 93.45 -54.91 -93.44
CA GLU A 468 93.15 -54.60 -92.04
C GLU A 468 92.61 -53.17 -91.87
N ASP A 469 93.26 -52.18 -92.50
CA ASP A 469 92.81 -50.78 -92.50
C ASP A 469 91.41 -50.62 -93.12
N LEU A 470 91.13 -51.34 -94.22
CA LEU A 470 89.81 -51.34 -94.86
C LEU A 470 88.75 -51.98 -93.96
N GLN A 471 89.05 -53.07 -93.24
CA GLN A 471 88.12 -53.67 -92.29
C GLN A 471 87.84 -52.75 -91.11
N ALA A 472 88.86 -52.14 -90.52
CA ALA A 472 88.70 -51.17 -89.44
C ALA A 472 87.85 -49.97 -89.89
N ALA A 473 88.09 -49.43 -91.08
CA ALA A 473 87.31 -48.32 -91.63
C ALA A 473 85.84 -48.71 -91.94
N ARG A 474 85.57 -49.97 -92.32
CA ARG A 474 84.20 -50.49 -92.48
C ARG A 474 83.45 -50.56 -91.16
N GLU A 475 84.07 -51.10 -90.12
CA GLU A 475 83.45 -51.15 -88.79
C GLU A 475 83.17 -49.75 -88.23
N GLU A 476 84.10 -48.80 -88.42
CA GLU A 476 83.89 -47.40 -88.07
C GLU A 476 82.71 -46.78 -88.83
N LEU A 477 82.58 -47.09 -90.13
CA LEU A 477 81.47 -46.61 -90.95
C LEU A 477 80.11 -47.18 -90.50
N GLU A 478 80.01 -48.49 -90.22
CA GLU A 478 78.78 -49.12 -89.72
C GLU A 478 78.37 -48.57 -88.34
N ARG A 479 79.34 -48.34 -87.45
CA ARG A 479 79.10 -47.66 -86.16
C ARG A 479 78.62 -46.22 -86.36
N ALA A 480 79.19 -45.48 -87.31
CA ALA A 480 78.77 -44.12 -87.61
C ALA A 480 77.34 -44.08 -88.22
N GLN A 481 76.99 -45.05 -89.09
CA GLN A 481 75.65 -45.18 -89.68
C GLN A 481 74.58 -45.47 -88.62
N SER A 482 74.81 -46.45 -87.74
CA SER A 482 73.89 -46.77 -86.65
C SER A 482 73.67 -45.59 -85.70
N ASN A 483 74.74 -44.89 -85.32
CA ASN A 483 74.63 -43.65 -84.54
C ASN A 483 73.81 -42.57 -85.28
N GLN A 484 74.01 -42.39 -86.59
CA GLN A 484 73.24 -41.43 -87.38
C GLN A 484 71.74 -41.77 -87.42
N GLU A 485 71.37 -43.05 -87.55
CA GLU A 485 69.98 -43.49 -87.51
C GLU A 485 69.32 -43.22 -86.14
N GLU A 486 70.02 -43.54 -85.04
CA GLU A 486 69.54 -43.26 -83.68
C GLU A 486 69.35 -41.77 -83.42
N LEU A 487 70.34 -40.94 -83.79
CA LEU A 487 70.23 -39.48 -83.70
C LEU A 487 69.07 -38.94 -84.56
N THR A 488 68.83 -39.51 -85.73
CA THR A 488 67.69 -39.11 -86.59
C THR A 488 66.36 -39.41 -85.91
N ARG A 489 66.22 -40.58 -85.27
CA ARG A 489 65.02 -40.93 -84.49
C ARG A 489 64.82 -39.97 -83.32
N PHE A 490 65.86 -39.72 -82.52
CA PHE A 490 65.78 -38.78 -81.39
C PHE A 490 65.49 -37.34 -81.83
N HIS A 491 65.98 -36.92 -82.99
CA HIS A 491 65.67 -35.61 -83.57
C HIS A 491 64.18 -35.52 -83.96
N GLN A 492 63.63 -36.55 -84.61
CA GLN A 492 62.20 -36.62 -84.94
C GLN A 492 61.32 -36.63 -83.68
N GLU A 493 61.72 -37.36 -82.63
CA GLU A 493 61.04 -37.31 -81.33
C GLU A 493 61.07 -35.91 -80.71
N ALA A 494 62.21 -35.20 -80.77
CA ALA A 494 62.32 -33.84 -80.25
C ALA A 494 61.40 -32.87 -81.01
N ILE A 495 61.32 -32.98 -82.35
CA ILE A 495 60.38 -32.20 -83.17
C ILE A 495 58.93 -32.50 -82.76
N PHE A 496 58.59 -33.78 -82.60
CA PHE A 496 57.24 -34.19 -82.21
C PHE A 496 56.89 -33.65 -80.81
N ARG A 497 57.79 -33.81 -79.83
CA ARG A 497 57.62 -33.27 -78.47
C ARG A 497 57.40 -31.76 -78.51
N LEU A 498 58.21 -31.01 -79.25
CA LEU A 498 58.02 -29.56 -79.42
C LEU A 498 56.64 -29.23 -79.99
N LYS A 499 56.21 -29.89 -81.08
CA LYS A 499 54.88 -29.67 -81.67
C LYS A 499 53.75 -29.98 -80.68
N THR A 500 53.88 -31.03 -79.88
CA THR A 500 52.87 -31.38 -78.86
C THR A 500 52.78 -30.35 -77.74
N GLU A 501 53.92 -29.88 -77.21
CA GLU A 501 53.94 -28.87 -76.15
C GLU A 501 53.52 -27.49 -76.69
N GLN A 502 53.84 -27.16 -77.95
CA GLN A 502 53.31 -25.99 -78.64
C GLN A 502 51.78 -26.05 -78.76
N GLY A 503 51.23 -27.17 -79.24
CA GLY A 503 49.77 -27.33 -79.36
C GLY A 503 49.05 -27.21 -78.02
N LYS A 504 49.61 -27.77 -76.93
CA LYS A 504 49.08 -27.60 -75.56
C LYS A 504 49.10 -26.15 -75.11
N ALA A 505 50.22 -25.44 -75.32
CA ALA A 505 50.34 -24.03 -74.98
C ALA A 505 49.33 -23.16 -75.73
N ASP A 506 49.12 -23.41 -77.03
CA ASP A 506 48.18 -22.66 -77.86
C ASP A 506 46.71 -22.90 -77.47
N VAL A 507 46.37 -24.12 -77.02
CA VAL A 507 45.04 -24.43 -76.46
C VAL A 507 44.82 -23.66 -75.15
N LEU A 508 45.79 -23.71 -74.23
CA LEU A 508 45.74 -22.97 -72.97
C LEU A 508 45.66 -21.46 -73.19
N GLU A 509 46.33 -20.91 -74.21
CA GLU A 509 46.22 -19.49 -74.56
C GLU A 509 44.81 -19.12 -75.03
N ARG A 510 44.20 -19.94 -75.89
CA ARG A 510 42.83 -19.74 -76.37
C ARG A 510 41.82 -19.84 -75.24
N GLU A 511 41.96 -20.82 -74.36
CA GLU A 511 41.12 -20.97 -73.17
C GLU A 511 41.29 -19.78 -72.23
N LEU A 512 42.52 -19.31 -72.00
CA LEU A 512 42.79 -18.15 -71.16
C LEU A 512 42.13 -16.89 -71.73
N ARG A 513 42.27 -16.62 -73.04
CA ARG A 513 41.63 -15.47 -73.70
C ARG A 513 40.11 -15.54 -73.59
N GLY A 514 39.50 -16.69 -73.91
CA GLY A 514 38.05 -16.87 -73.79
C GLY A 514 37.55 -16.69 -72.36
N HIS A 515 38.30 -17.19 -71.38
CA HIS A 515 37.99 -16.98 -69.97
C HIS A 515 38.15 -15.52 -69.53
N GLU A 516 39.17 -14.79 -70.00
CA GLU A 516 39.33 -13.36 -69.74
C GLU A 516 38.16 -12.52 -70.31
N GLU A 517 37.70 -12.84 -71.52
CA GLU A 517 36.50 -12.21 -72.12
C GLU A 517 35.24 -12.49 -71.28
N SER A 518 35.03 -13.75 -70.87
CA SER A 518 33.90 -14.12 -70.01
C SER A 518 33.93 -13.39 -68.66
N LEU A 519 35.12 -13.26 -68.05
CA LEU A 519 35.30 -12.55 -66.79
C LEU A 519 35.03 -11.05 -66.95
N ASN A 520 35.45 -10.46 -68.08
CA ASN A 520 35.16 -9.05 -68.39
C ASN A 520 33.67 -8.81 -68.60
N ASN A 521 32.95 -9.74 -69.24
CA ASN A 521 31.49 -9.68 -69.38
C ASN A 521 30.80 -9.75 -68.01
N ILE A 522 31.16 -10.74 -67.17
CA ILE A 522 30.63 -10.85 -65.80
C ILE A 522 30.94 -9.59 -64.99
N ARG A 523 32.16 -9.04 -65.11
CA ARG A 523 32.55 -7.79 -64.45
C ARG A 523 31.68 -6.62 -64.90
N ARG A 524 31.42 -6.50 -66.21
CA ARG A 524 30.60 -5.43 -66.77
C ARG A 524 29.15 -5.53 -66.28
N ASP A 525 28.59 -6.73 -66.29
CA ASP A 525 27.23 -6.99 -65.80
C ASP A 525 27.12 -6.68 -64.31
N LEU A 526 28.08 -7.17 -63.51
CA LEU A 526 28.14 -6.91 -62.08
C LEU A 526 28.31 -5.41 -61.78
N THR A 527 29.18 -4.73 -62.53
CA THR A 527 29.38 -3.27 -62.42
C THR A 527 28.10 -2.51 -62.77
N GLY A 528 27.36 -2.96 -63.79
CA GLY A 528 26.06 -2.41 -64.16
C GLY A 528 25.01 -2.54 -63.05
N GLN A 529 24.96 -3.69 -62.38
CA GLN A 529 24.04 -3.92 -61.25
C GLN A 529 24.41 -3.06 -60.03
N ILE A 530 25.69 -3.00 -59.65
CA ILE A 530 26.13 -2.24 -58.47
C ILE A 530 26.15 -0.71 -58.69
N ALA A 531 26.17 -0.25 -59.95
CA ALA A 531 26.18 1.17 -60.28
C ALA A 531 24.94 1.91 -59.77
N TYR A 532 23.78 1.25 -59.75
CA TYR A 532 22.54 1.82 -59.20
C TYR A 532 22.66 2.16 -57.70
N PHE A 533 23.53 1.46 -56.97
CA PHE A 533 23.76 1.64 -55.53
C PHE A 533 24.97 2.54 -55.21
N GLY A 534 25.56 3.19 -56.23
CA GLY A 534 26.64 4.18 -56.08
C GLY A 534 28.05 3.66 -56.40
N TYR A 535 28.21 2.40 -56.78
CA TYR A 535 29.52 1.83 -57.12
C TYR A 535 29.78 1.87 -58.63
N LYS A 536 30.55 2.86 -59.09
CA LYS A 536 30.83 3.06 -60.53
C LYS A 536 31.73 2.00 -61.17
N HIS A 537 32.48 1.27 -60.36
CA HIS A 537 33.51 0.33 -60.79
C HIS A 537 33.73 -0.71 -59.70
N LEU A 538 33.98 -1.95 -60.10
CA LEU A 538 34.38 -3.02 -59.20
C LEU A 538 35.90 -2.97 -58.98
N PRO A 539 36.38 -2.88 -57.73
CA PRO A 539 37.81 -2.92 -57.43
C PRO A 539 38.47 -4.21 -57.93
N ASP A 540 39.68 -4.12 -58.48
CA ASP A 540 40.47 -5.30 -58.86
C ASP A 540 40.95 -6.09 -57.63
N ASP A 541 41.28 -5.38 -56.56
CA ASP A 541 41.71 -5.93 -55.28
C ASP A 541 40.54 -5.99 -54.27
N ARG A 542 40.26 -7.19 -53.78
CA ARG A 542 39.19 -7.49 -52.79
C ARG A 542 37.81 -6.94 -53.19
N PRO A 543 37.25 -7.41 -54.33
CA PRO A 543 35.90 -7.03 -54.78
C PRO A 543 34.81 -7.38 -53.75
N GLU A 544 35.03 -8.42 -52.92
CA GLU A 544 34.14 -8.87 -51.84
C GLU A 544 33.73 -7.77 -50.87
N ARG A 545 34.60 -6.78 -50.61
CA ARG A 545 34.27 -5.64 -49.73
C ARG A 545 33.09 -4.82 -50.21
N VAL A 546 32.87 -4.75 -51.53
CA VAL A 546 31.72 -4.05 -52.10
C VAL A 546 30.44 -4.84 -51.83
N LEU A 547 30.50 -6.18 -51.91
CA LEU A 547 29.39 -7.04 -51.53
C LEU A 547 29.08 -6.87 -50.04
N ASP A 548 30.07 -6.97 -49.16
CA ASP A 548 29.89 -6.79 -47.72
C ASP A 548 29.23 -5.44 -47.38
N ALA A 549 29.71 -4.36 -48.00
CA ALA A 549 29.14 -3.02 -47.79
C ALA A 549 27.69 -2.90 -48.31
N LEU A 550 27.35 -3.58 -49.41
CA LEU A 550 25.96 -3.66 -49.90
C LEU A 550 25.08 -4.48 -48.96
N GLU A 551 25.61 -5.57 -48.39
CA GLU A 551 24.91 -6.41 -47.42
C GLU A 551 24.63 -5.68 -46.11
N GLU A 552 25.63 -4.96 -45.58
CA GLU A 552 25.47 -4.11 -44.40
C GLU A 552 24.44 -3.01 -44.63
N ARG A 553 24.49 -2.31 -45.78
CA ARG A 553 23.50 -1.29 -46.14
C ARG A 553 22.09 -1.86 -46.22
N ALA A 554 21.93 -3.01 -46.87
CA ALA A 554 20.64 -3.69 -46.98
C ALA A 554 20.10 -4.11 -45.60
N ALA A 555 20.95 -4.63 -44.72
CA ALA A 555 20.57 -5.00 -43.36
C ALA A 555 20.16 -3.79 -42.51
N ILE A 556 20.91 -2.69 -42.57
CA ILE A 556 20.58 -1.42 -41.89
C ILE A 556 19.25 -0.88 -42.40
N TRP A 557 19.03 -0.87 -43.71
CA TRP A 557 17.79 -0.40 -44.30
C TRP A 557 16.61 -1.28 -43.86
N LYS A 558 16.75 -2.61 -43.90
CA LYS A 558 15.71 -3.55 -43.46
C LYS A 558 15.32 -3.30 -42.01
N SER A 559 16.30 -3.25 -41.10
CA SER A 559 16.05 -3.02 -39.67
C SER A 559 15.37 -1.67 -39.42
N ARG A 560 15.80 -0.60 -40.11
CA ARG A 560 15.16 0.72 -39.98
C ARG A 560 13.76 0.79 -40.58
N ALA A 561 13.51 0.05 -41.67
CA ALA A 561 12.17 -0.06 -42.27
C ALA A 561 11.20 -0.84 -41.38
N GLU A 562 11.65 -1.95 -40.77
CA GLU A 562 10.89 -2.71 -39.78
C GLU A 562 10.59 -1.86 -38.54
N ARG A 563 11.61 -1.18 -37.98
CA ARG A 563 11.43 -0.27 -36.84
C ARG A 563 10.47 0.86 -37.14
N LYS A 564 10.50 1.41 -38.36
CA LYS A 564 9.52 2.42 -38.80
C LYS A 564 8.10 1.84 -38.77
N GLN A 565 7.87 0.63 -39.29
CA GLN A 565 6.55 0.01 -39.28
C GLN A 565 6.06 -0.30 -37.86
N GLU A 566 6.94 -0.74 -36.96
CA GLU A 566 6.63 -0.93 -35.54
C GLU A 566 6.19 0.37 -34.89
N LEU A 567 6.99 1.43 -35.04
CA LEU A 567 6.68 2.74 -34.49
C LEU A 567 5.40 3.34 -35.09
N GLU A 568 5.10 3.10 -36.38
CA GLU A 568 3.83 3.53 -36.99
C GLU A 568 2.62 2.82 -36.37
N LYS A 569 2.76 1.53 -35.99
CA LYS A 569 1.73 0.80 -35.25
C LYS A 569 1.59 1.33 -33.82
N GLU A 570 2.71 1.59 -33.14
CA GLU A 570 2.72 2.17 -31.79
C GLU A 570 2.07 3.56 -31.78
N GLU A 571 2.44 4.45 -32.71
CA GLU A 571 1.84 5.78 -32.87
C GLU A 571 0.31 5.66 -33.12
N PHE A 572 -0.13 4.72 -33.96
CA PHE A 572 -1.55 4.49 -34.20
C PHE A 572 -2.30 4.08 -32.92
N VAL A 573 -1.75 3.14 -32.13
CA VAL A 573 -2.38 2.70 -30.88
C VAL A 573 -2.45 3.83 -29.86
N VAL A 574 -1.36 4.57 -29.68
CA VAL A 574 -1.28 5.66 -28.70
C VAL A 574 -2.15 6.86 -29.12
N THR A 575 -2.22 7.18 -30.42
CA THR A 575 -3.12 8.22 -30.93
C THR A 575 -4.59 7.85 -30.74
N GLU A 576 -4.98 6.58 -30.90
CA GLU A 576 -6.34 6.13 -30.61
C GLU A 576 -6.65 6.21 -29.11
N GLN A 577 -5.71 5.81 -28.23
CA GLN A 577 -5.84 6.01 -26.79
C GLN A 577 -6.06 7.48 -26.41
N LEU A 578 -5.32 8.41 -27.04
CA LEU A 578 -5.52 9.84 -26.83
C LEU A 578 -6.94 10.28 -27.21
N LYS A 579 -7.49 9.79 -28.34
CA LYS A 579 -8.86 10.13 -28.75
C LYS A 579 -9.89 9.63 -27.73
N VAL A 580 -9.70 8.45 -27.14
CA VAL A 580 -10.59 7.95 -26.07
C VAL A 580 -10.54 8.89 -24.86
N LEU A 581 -9.33 9.22 -24.37
CA LEU A 581 -9.16 10.13 -23.24
C LEU A 581 -9.73 11.54 -23.51
N GLN A 582 -9.64 12.02 -24.75
CA GLN A 582 -10.22 13.30 -25.16
C GLN A 582 -11.75 13.27 -25.11
N ARG A 583 -12.39 12.18 -25.55
CA ARG A 583 -13.86 12.01 -25.45
C ARG A 583 -14.30 12.01 -23.98
N GLU A 584 -13.59 11.26 -23.14
CA GLU A 584 -13.85 11.22 -21.69
C GLU A 584 -13.68 12.60 -21.04
N GLN A 585 -12.67 13.40 -21.46
CA GLN A 585 -12.50 14.77 -20.96
C GLN A 585 -13.66 15.67 -21.32
N VAL A 586 -14.17 15.58 -22.55
CA VAL A 586 -15.31 16.38 -22.98
C VAL A 586 -16.55 16.00 -22.16
N GLN A 587 -16.82 14.71 -21.98
CA GLN A 587 -17.93 14.24 -21.15
C GLN A 587 -17.81 14.74 -19.70
N LEU A 588 -16.66 14.54 -19.06
CA LEU A 588 -16.45 14.98 -17.69
C LEU A 588 -16.53 16.50 -17.53
N ARG A 589 -16.05 17.28 -18.51
CA ARG A 589 -16.22 18.74 -18.54
C ARG A 589 -17.67 19.16 -18.58
N THR A 590 -18.49 18.48 -19.38
CA THR A 590 -19.94 18.76 -19.43
C THR A 590 -20.62 18.43 -18.10
N GLU A 591 -20.23 17.33 -17.44
CA GLU A 591 -20.74 16.97 -16.11
C GLU A 591 -20.34 18.00 -15.04
N VAL A 592 -19.07 18.41 -15.00
CA VAL A 592 -18.58 19.48 -14.12
C VAL A 592 -19.36 20.76 -14.33
N GLN A 593 -19.59 21.16 -15.58
CA GLN A 593 -20.33 22.38 -15.90
C GLN A 593 -21.79 22.30 -15.45
N ALA A 594 -22.46 21.17 -15.67
CA ALA A 594 -23.83 20.95 -15.19
C ALA A 594 -23.92 21.01 -13.65
N GLN A 595 -22.96 20.40 -12.93
CA GLN A 595 -22.91 20.47 -11.46
C GLN A 595 -22.66 21.89 -10.95
N ARG A 596 -21.75 22.64 -11.60
CA ARG A 596 -21.53 24.06 -11.29
C ARG A 596 -22.77 24.92 -11.49
N GLU A 597 -23.59 24.63 -12.51
CA GLU A 597 -24.86 25.33 -12.72
C GLU A 597 -25.88 25.01 -11.62
N LEU A 598 -26.00 23.74 -11.20
CA LEU A 598 -26.86 23.35 -10.08
C LEU A 598 -26.41 24.01 -8.77
N LEU A 599 -25.10 24.03 -8.50
CA LEU A 599 -24.52 24.71 -7.35
C LEU A 599 -24.87 26.20 -7.34
N LYS A 600 -24.62 26.91 -8.45
CA LYS A 600 -24.96 28.33 -8.58
C LYS A 600 -26.45 28.61 -8.33
N ARG A 601 -27.34 27.75 -8.84
CA ARG A 601 -28.79 27.89 -8.59
C ARG A 601 -29.11 27.74 -7.10
N ALA A 602 -28.55 26.73 -6.45
CA ALA A 602 -28.75 26.50 -5.02
C ALA A 602 -28.18 27.64 -4.14
N GLU A 603 -27.02 28.22 -4.52
CA GLU A 603 -26.44 29.40 -3.86
C GLU A 603 -27.35 30.62 -3.99
N VAL A 604 -27.88 30.89 -5.18
CA VAL A 604 -28.81 32.00 -5.42
C VAL A 604 -30.11 31.82 -4.62
N GLU A 605 -30.68 30.62 -4.60
CA GLU A 605 -31.87 30.31 -3.79
C GLU A 605 -31.60 30.48 -2.29
N CYS A 606 -30.45 30.00 -1.80
CA CYS A 606 -30.04 30.18 -0.41
C CYS A 606 -29.88 31.67 -0.05
N GLY A 607 -29.22 32.44 -0.93
CA GLY A 607 -29.08 33.89 -0.79
C GLY A 607 -30.43 34.62 -0.79
N ALA A 608 -31.39 34.19 -1.62
CA ALA A 608 -32.73 34.74 -1.65
C ALA A 608 -33.49 34.50 -0.32
N PHE A 609 -33.43 33.28 0.23
CA PHE A 609 -34.04 33.00 1.53
C PHE A 609 -33.34 33.75 2.67
N GLN A 610 -32.02 33.88 2.64
CA GLN A 610 -31.28 34.71 3.60
C GLN A 610 -31.71 36.18 3.53
N HIS A 611 -31.84 36.74 2.32
CA HIS A 611 -32.34 38.10 2.14
C HIS A 611 -33.77 38.26 2.66
N GLN A 612 -34.68 37.32 2.37
CA GLN A 612 -36.04 37.32 2.91
C GLN A 612 -36.06 37.26 4.44
N ARG A 613 -35.22 36.40 5.04
CA ARG A 613 -35.07 36.28 6.49
C ARG A 613 -34.58 37.58 7.12
N THR A 614 -33.54 38.21 6.55
CA THR A 614 -33.06 39.52 7.00
C THR A 614 -34.09 40.63 6.81
N GLY A 615 -34.92 40.56 5.76
CA GLY A 615 -35.98 41.55 5.54
C GLY A 615 -37.14 41.44 6.53
N LEU A 616 -37.46 40.23 6.99
CA LEU A 616 -38.57 39.98 7.93
C LEU A 616 -38.20 40.21 9.40
N PHE A 617 -36.96 39.89 9.80
CA PHE A 617 -36.58 39.84 11.22
C PHE A 617 -35.15 40.34 11.50
N GLU A 618 -34.53 40.98 10.51
CA GLU A 618 -33.18 41.55 10.60
C GLU A 618 -32.15 40.49 11.07
N THR A 619 -31.34 40.85 12.06
CA THR A 619 -30.38 39.99 12.74
C THR A 619 -30.87 39.55 14.12
N ARG A 620 -32.14 39.79 14.44
CA ARG A 620 -32.70 39.50 15.76
C ARG A 620 -32.89 38.00 15.94
N ASP A 621 -32.76 37.56 17.17
CA ASP A 621 -32.98 36.17 17.56
C ASP A 621 -34.46 35.96 17.88
N PRO A 622 -35.18 35.07 17.15
CA PRO A 622 -36.59 34.80 17.38
C PRO A 622 -36.89 34.39 18.83
N ASP A 623 -36.02 33.58 19.44
CA ASP A 623 -36.26 33.04 20.77
C ASP A 623 -36.14 34.14 21.85
N GLN A 624 -35.19 35.07 21.68
CA GLN A 624 -34.99 36.17 22.63
C GLN A 624 -36.13 37.20 22.56
N GLU A 625 -36.62 37.52 21.37
CA GLU A 625 -37.72 38.47 21.21
C GLU A 625 -39.08 37.87 21.68
N GLU A 626 -39.33 36.57 21.50
CA GLU A 626 -40.49 35.89 22.09
C GLU A 626 -40.49 35.99 23.62
N VAL A 627 -39.36 35.65 24.27
CA VAL A 627 -39.20 35.74 25.73
C VAL A 627 -39.38 37.18 26.22
N ARG A 628 -38.78 38.15 25.51
CA ARG A 628 -38.90 39.56 25.85
C ARG A 628 -40.35 40.04 25.78
N MET A 629 -41.10 39.67 24.74
CA MET A 629 -42.50 40.06 24.57
C MET A 629 -43.41 39.38 25.60
N GLN A 630 -43.17 38.11 25.92
CA GLN A 630 -43.89 37.39 26.98
C GLN A 630 -43.75 38.11 28.33
N ALA A 631 -42.53 38.50 28.71
CA ALA A 631 -42.29 39.27 29.95
C ALA A 631 -43.03 40.62 29.96
N VAL A 632 -43.11 41.32 28.82
CA VAL A 632 -43.86 42.58 28.69
C VAL A 632 -45.37 42.35 28.88
N VAL A 633 -45.92 41.29 28.30
CA VAL A 633 -47.34 40.92 28.45
C VAL A 633 -47.65 40.51 29.88
N GLU A 634 -46.80 39.71 30.52
CA GLU A 634 -46.96 39.32 31.93
C GLU A 634 -46.99 40.53 32.86
N LYS A 635 -46.07 41.49 32.66
CA LYS A 635 -46.06 42.74 33.41
C LYS A 635 -47.34 43.56 33.19
N ALA A 636 -47.83 43.63 31.96
CA ALA A 636 -49.09 44.30 31.65
C ALA A 636 -50.30 43.62 32.32
N ARG A 637 -50.33 42.28 32.39
CA ARG A 637 -51.37 41.51 33.09
C ARG A 637 -51.35 41.76 34.59
N GLN A 638 -50.17 41.79 35.21
CA GLN A 638 -50.03 42.10 36.63
C GLN A 638 -50.59 43.48 36.95
N GLN A 639 -50.25 44.48 36.13
CA GLN A 639 -50.77 45.84 36.30
C GLN A 639 -52.29 45.93 36.16
N GLU A 640 -52.91 45.27 35.18
CA GLU A 640 -54.37 45.22 35.05
C GLU A 640 -55.02 44.58 36.28
N GLN A 641 -54.50 43.45 36.75
CA GLN A 641 -55.02 42.77 37.94
C GLN A 641 -54.91 43.63 39.20
N GLU A 642 -53.79 44.33 39.41
CA GLU A 642 -53.63 45.29 40.52
C GLU A 642 -54.69 46.40 40.45
N ARG A 643 -54.91 47.01 39.27
CA ARG A 643 -55.95 48.04 39.08
C ARG A 643 -57.35 47.49 39.32
N ARG A 644 -57.61 46.25 38.91
CA ARG A 644 -58.88 45.56 39.13
C ARG A 644 -59.17 45.33 40.61
N THR A 645 -58.16 44.92 41.38
CA THR A 645 -58.28 44.77 42.84
C THR A 645 -58.54 46.11 43.52
N ALA A 646 -57.80 47.17 43.18
CA ALA A 646 -57.99 48.51 43.73
C ALA A 646 -59.40 49.08 43.46
N ARG A 647 -59.94 48.84 42.25
CA ARG A 647 -61.33 49.20 41.91
C ARG A 647 -62.35 48.43 42.76
N GLY A 648 -62.12 47.14 42.98
CA GLY A 648 -62.97 46.31 43.85
C GLY A 648 -62.97 46.79 45.31
N GLU A 649 -61.81 47.17 45.85
CA GLU A 649 -61.69 47.73 47.20
C GLU A 649 -62.43 49.07 47.33
N ALA A 650 -62.28 49.96 46.36
CA ALA A 650 -62.97 51.25 46.35
C ALA A 650 -64.50 51.09 46.27
N GLN A 651 -65.00 50.12 45.50
CA GLN A 651 -66.43 49.80 45.42
C GLN A 651 -66.96 49.29 46.77
N ASN A 652 -66.26 48.34 47.39
CA ASN A 652 -66.65 47.77 48.68
C ASN A 652 -66.72 48.84 49.78
N ALA A 653 -65.77 49.78 49.79
CA ALA A 653 -65.75 50.89 50.73
C ALA A 653 -66.96 51.82 50.57
N LEU A 654 -67.37 52.12 49.33
CA LEU A 654 -68.56 52.91 49.04
C LEU A 654 -69.85 52.20 49.47
N ASP A 655 -69.96 50.90 49.17
CA ASP A 655 -71.12 50.10 49.54
C ASP A 655 -71.28 50.01 51.07
N ALA A 656 -70.18 49.87 51.81
CA ALA A 656 -70.19 49.86 53.28
C ALA A 656 -70.70 51.18 53.89
N LEU A 657 -70.23 52.32 53.39
CA LEU A 657 -70.70 53.65 53.84
C LEU A 657 -72.19 53.86 53.54
N THR A 658 -72.64 53.42 52.37
CA THR A 658 -74.05 53.56 51.94
C THR A 658 -74.99 52.69 52.80
N ARG A 659 -74.58 51.45 53.13
CA ARG A 659 -75.33 50.59 54.05
C ARG A 659 -75.47 51.24 55.43
N ARG A 660 -74.37 51.79 55.97
CA ARG A 660 -74.38 52.41 57.30
C ARG A 660 -75.26 53.66 57.37
N GLN A 661 -75.32 54.46 56.30
CA GLN A 661 -76.24 55.58 56.20
C GLN A 661 -77.70 55.12 56.35
N HIS A 662 -78.08 54.05 55.64
CA HIS A 662 -79.44 53.52 55.66
C HIS A 662 -79.85 52.96 57.04
N GLU A 663 -78.93 52.28 57.74
CA GLU A 663 -79.14 51.81 59.11
C GLU A 663 -79.45 52.95 60.10
N LEU A 664 -78.73 54.08 59.99
CA LEU A 664 -78.95 55.22 60.89
C LEU A 664 -80.24 55.98 60.58
N GLU A 665 -80.60 56.11 59.30
CA GLU A 665 -81.87 56.71 58.89
C GLU A 665 -83.08 55.97 59.47
N THR A 666 -83.05 54.64 59.42
CA THR A 666 -84.12 53.80 59.98
C THR A 666 -84.17 53.87 61.50
N ALA A 667 -83.03 53.82 62.20
CA ALA A 667 -82.97 53.95 63.66
C ALA A 667 -83.52 55.30 64.16
N LEU A 668 -83.17 56.41 63.50
CA LEU A 668 -83.66 57.75 63.83
C LEU A 668 -85.17 57.92 63.65
N ALA A 669 -85.75 57.28 62.65
CA ALA A 669 -87.19 57.30 62.41
C ALA A 669 -87.95 56.56 63.53
N VAL A 670 -87.51 55.34 63.88
CA VAL A 670 -88.16 54.53 64.93
C VAL A 670 -88.10 55.22 66.30
N ARG A 671 -86.97 55.83 66.67
CA ARG A 671 -86.84 56.50 67.98
C ARG A 671 -87.72 57.76 68.06
N ARG A 672 -87.90 58.50 66.96
CA ARG A 672 -88.80 59.68 66.88
C ARG A 672 -90.23 59.32 67.29
N ASP A 673 -90.76 58.23 66.74
CA ASP A 673 -92.13 57.79 67.01
C ASP A 673 -92.31 57.34 68.47
N ARG A 674 -91.26 56.78 69.08
CA ARG A 674 -91.27 56.35 70.48
C ARG A 674 -91.32 57.53 71.45
N ILE A 675 -90.55 58.59 71.21
CA ILE A 675 -90.55 59.80 72.05
C ILE A 675 -91.96 60.44 72.08
N GLN A 676 -92.60 60.59 70.91
CA GLN A 676 -93.95 61.17 70.86
C GLN A 676 -94.97 60.38 71.69
N LYS A 677 -94.89 59.04 71.69
CA LYS A 677 -95.80 58.20 72.48
C LYS A 677 -95.59 58.38 73.98
N GLU A 678 -94.34 58.47 74.45
CA GLU A 678 -94.05 58.67 75.87
C GLU A 678 -94.43 60.10 76.33
N GLU A 679 -94.31 61.11 75.47
CA GLU A 679 -94.72 62.51 75.76
C GLU A 679 -96.22 62.61 76.02
N ILE A 680 -97.03 61.97 75.16
CA ILE A 680 -98.49 61.94 75.33
C ILE A 680 -98.87 61.18 76.61
N ALA A 681 -98.17 60.08 76.93
CA ALA A 681 -98.44 59.29 78.12
C ALA A 681 -98.11 60.06 79.41
N PHE A 682 -97.01 60.80 79.42
CA PHE A 682 -96.61 61.64 80.55
C PHE A 682 -97.60 62.80 80.76
N GLY A 683 -98.02 63.48 79.69
CA GLY A 683 -99.03 64.54 79.75
C GLY A 683 -100.38 64.11 80.33
N LYS A 684 -100.84 62.89 80.03
CA LYS A 684 -102.08 62.35 80.63
C LYS A 684 -101.96 62.12 82.14
N LYS A 685 -100.78 61.73 82.63
CA LYS A 685 -100.55 61.46 84.04
C LYS A 685 -100.40 62.74 84.86
N LEU A 686 -99.83 63.79 84.26
CA LEU A 686 -99.77 65.14 84.85
C LEU A 686 -101.17 65.66 85.20
N LEU A 687 -102.10 65.60 84.24
CA LEU A 687 -103.47 66.03 84.43
C LEU A 687 -104.23 65.23 85.50
N ALA A 688 -103.97 63.93 85.61
CA ALA A 688 -104.57 63.09 86.65
C ALA A 688 -104.04 63.39 88.07
N GLY A 689 -102.88 64.05 88.19
CA GLY A 689 -102.28 64.47 89.45
C GLY A 689 -102.67 65.89 89.89
N ASP A 690 -103.68 66.50 89.26
CA ASP A 690 -104.09 67.90 89.40
C ASP A 690 -103.01 68.93 88.97
N PHE A 691 -102.02 68.54 88.16
CA PHE A 691 -101.02 69.45 87.59
C PHE A 691 -101.39 69.86 86.15
N LYS A 692 -101.35 71.16 85.84
CA LYS A 692 -101.76 71.64 84.51
C LYS A 692 -100.77 71.23 83.43
N ASN A 693 -99.48 71.44 83.68
CA ASN A 693 -98.39 71.25 82.73
C ASN A 693 -97.16 70.64 83.43
N GLU A 694 -96.17 70.20 82.65
CA GLU A 694 -94.88 69.72 83.17
C GLU A 694 -94.19 70.76 84.09
N ASP A 695 -94.27 72.05 83.75
CA ASP A 695 -93.74 73.14 84.58
C ASP A 695 -94.46 73.26 85.94
N ASP A 696 -95.77 73.03 85.95
CA ASP A 696 -96.61 73.07 87.15
C ASP A 696 -96.22 71.91 88.10
N TYR A 697 -95.94 70.74 87.53
CA TYR A 697 -95.41 69.59 88.25
C TYR A 697 -94.01 69.81 88.83
N LEU A 698 -93.11 70.43 88.06
CA LEU A 698 -91.77 70.76 88.55
C LEU A 698 -91.83 71.75 89.72
N SER A 699 -92.80 72.69 89.72
CA SER A 699 -92.95 73.70 90.77
C SER A 699 -93.51 73.18 92.09
N ALA A 700 -94.31 72.10 92.08
CA ALA A 700 -94.91 71.51 93.28
C ALA A 700 -94.05 70.40 93.94
N CYS A 701 -92.89 70.11 93.37
CA CYS A 701 -91.96 69.11 93.92
C CYS A 701 -91.24 69.68 95.15
N LEU A 702 -91.70 69.32 96.37
CA LEU A 702 -91.03 69.67 97.62
C LEU A 702 -89.85 68.73 97.93
N SER A 703 -88.80 69.26 98.55
CA SER A 703 -87.68 68.46 99.02
C SER A 703 -88.05 67.60 100.24
N GLU A 704 -87.36 66.47 100.45
CA GLU A 704 -87.65 65.57 101.58
C GLU A 704 -87.53 66.25 102.95
N ARG A 705 -86.67 67.26 103.07
CA ARG A 705 -86.40 67.98 104.33
C ARG A 705 -87.57 68.89 104.73
N GLU A 706 -88.06 69.70 103.79
CA GLU A 706 -89.14 70.66 104.04
C GLU A 706 -90.46 69.98 104.44
N ARG A 707 -90.70 68.76 103.94
CA ARG A 707 -91.91 68.00 104.25
C ARG A 707 -91.99 67.50 105.69
N ARG A 708 -90.86 67.20 106.34
CA ARG A 708 -90.85 66.66 107.72
C ARG A 708 -91.11 67.74 108.78
N GLU A 709 -90.55 68.94 108.59
CA GLU A 709 -90.68 70.06 109.53
C GLU A 709 -92.13 70.53 109.70
N LEU A 710 -92.94 70.50 108.63
CA LEU A 710 -94.34 70.89 108.65
C LEU A 710 -95.24 69.93 109.48
N GLN A 711 -94.83 68.67 109.67
CA GLN A 711 -95.66 67.66 110.34
C GLN A 711 -95.64 67.78 111.88
N GLU A 712 -94.49 68.13 112.48
CA GLU A 712 -94.34 68.18 113.94
C GLU A 712 -95.07 69.35 114.58
N ARG A 713 -95.06 70.52 113.93
CA ARG A 713 -95.70 71.75 114.44
C ARG A 713 -97.21 71.61 114.65
N LEU A 714 -97.89 70.81 113.83
CA LEU A 714 -99.33 70.63 113.92
C LEU A 714 -99.76 69.80 115.16
N GLN A 715 -98.86 69.00 115.76
CA GLN A 715 -99.20 68.10 116.88
C GLN A 715 -99.15 68.75 118.28
N GLU A 716 -98.19 69.65 118.53
CA GLU A 716 -98.04 70.27 119.86
C GLU A 716 -99.23 71.14 120.25
N ARG A 717 -99.90 71.73 119.26
CA ARG A 717 -100.98 72.69 119.47
C ARG A 717 -102.24 72.08 120.06
N SER A 718 -102.62 70.86 119.66
CA SER A 718 -103.84 70.19 120.11
C SER A 718 -103.87 69.87 121.61
N ARG A 719 -102.70 69.76 122.25
CA ARG A 719 -102.59 69.35 123.67
C ARG A 719 -102.91 70.47 124.66
N ARG A 720 -102.68 71.74 124.27
CA ARG A 720 -102.87 72.90 125.16
C ARG A 720 -104.34 73.23 125.42
N GLU A 721 -105.26 72.96 124.49
CA GLU A 721 -106.70 73.27 124.61
C GLU A 721 -107.40 72.54 125.78
N LEU A 722 -106.92 71.34 126.10
CA LEU A 722 -107.57 70.39 127.02
C LEU A 722 -107.36 70.68 128.50
N ASP A 723 -106.20 71.22 128.87
CA ASP A 723 -105.80 71.40 130.28
C ASP A 723 -106.51 72.60 130.95
N LEU A 724 -106.83 73.61 130.14
CA LEU A 724 -107.36 74.91 130.56
C LEU A 724 -108.83 74.81 131.02
N ASN A 725 -109.66 74.03 130.33
CA ASN A 725 -111.09 73.89 130.64
C ASN A 725 -111.40 73.12 131.94
N ALA A 726 -110.55 72.17 132.36
CA ALA A 726 -110.78 71.37 133.56
C ALA A 726 -110.62 72.18 134.87
N ARG A 727 -109.70 73.17 134.87
CA ARG A 727 -109.41 73.99 136.06
C ARG A 727 -110.55 74.95 136.40
N TYR A 728 -111.30 75.39 135.40
CA TYR A 728 -112.38 76.38 135.53
C TYR A 728 -113.60 75.83 136.31
N LEU A 729 -114.01 74.60 136.03
CA LEU A 729 -115.20 73.98 136.64
C LEU A 729 -115.02 73.64 138.13
N ASP A 730 -113.80 73.32 138.56
CA ASP A 730 -113.49 72.89 139.92
C ASP A 730 -113.69 74.00 140.97
N LYS A 731 -113.40 75.26 140.60
CA LYS A 731 -113.57 76.43 141.50
C LYS A 731 -115.02 76.88 141.66
N LYS A 732 -115.88 76.60 140.68
CA LYS A 732 -117.29 76.99 140.68
C LYS A 732 -118.11 76.18 141.70
N PHE A 733 -117.78 74.90 141.88
CA PHE A 733 -118.43 73.99 142.83
C PHE A 733 -118.25 74.40 144.30
N VAL A 734 -117.04 74.85 144.69
CA VAL A 734 -116.71 75.23 146.08
C VAL A 734 -117.52 76.43 146.59
N LEU A 735 -118.03 77.27 145.71
CA LEU A 735 -118.80 78.46 146.07
C LEU A 735 -120.25 78.17 146.49
N GLU A 736 -120.87 77.10 145.96
CA GLU A 736 -122.28 76.77 146.25
C GLU A 736 -122.48 76.08 147.61
N GLU A 737 -121.48 75.37 148.12
CA GLU A 737 -121.58 74.58 149.36
C GLU A 737 -121.60 75.43 150.65
N LEU A 738 -121.13 76.69 150.59
CA LEU A 738 -120.99 77.57 151.75
C LEU A 738 -122.27 78.32 152.17
N TYR A 739 -123.34 78.34 151.35
CA TYR A 739 -124.54 79.20 151.58
C TYR A 739 -125.72 78.52 152.34
N GLY A 740 -125.58 77.30 152.90
CA GLY A 740 -126.71 76.43 153.28
C GLY A 740 -127.20 76.23 154.75
N ARG A 741 -126.91 77.06 155.77
CA ARG A 741 -127.46 76.85 157.16
C ARG A 741 -127.90 78.14 157.93
N LYS A 742 -129.25 78.36 158.02
CA LYS A 742 -130.17 78.98 159.05
C LYS A 742 -129.81 80.31 159.82
N PRO A 743 -130.79 81.16 160.29
CA PRO A 743 -131.75 80.82 161.39
C PRO A 743 -133.23 81.32 161.31
N GLU A 744 -134.08 80.61 162.07
CA GLU A 744 -135.34 80.91 162.82
C GLU A 744 -136.53 81.71 162.25
N GLY A 745 -137.72 81.06 162.25
CA GLY A 745 -139.06 81.66 162.24
C GLY A 745 -139.95 81.35 161.02
N GLY A 746 -141.04 80.58 161.19
CA GLY A 746 -142.14 80.45 160.21
C GLY A 746 -142.31 79.07 159.54
N ASN A 747 -143.57 78.63 159.41
CA ASN A 747 -144.03 77.27 159.08
C ASN A 747 -143.74 76.76 157.65
N GLU A 748 -143.68 75.42 157.58
CA GLU A 748 -143.84 74.47 156.47
C GLU A 748 -143.74 74.96 155.00
N SER A 749 -142.77 74.42 154.26
CA SER A 749 -143.00 73.44 153.17
C SER A 749 -141.69 73.02 152.47
N SER A 750 -141.72 71.84 151.85
CA SER A 750 -140.62 70.99 151.38
C SER A 750 -139.90 71.43 150.09
N SER A 751 -138.62 71.02 149.94
CA SER A 751 -137.85 70.71 148.69
C SER A 751 -136.55 71.49 148.50
N ASN A 752 -135.38 70.89 148.82
CA ASN A 752 -134.07 71.34 148.28
C ASN A 752 -132.88 70.37 148.55
N ARG A 753 -132.88 69.14 148.00
CA ARG A 753 -131.72 68.21 148.11
C ARG A 753 -131.04 67.82 146.79
N GLY A 754 -131.47 68.31 145.62
CA GLY A 754 -131.08 67.76 144.31
C GLY A 754 -129.96 68.43 143.49
N SER A 755 -129.50 69.64 143.81
CA SER A 755 -128.59 70.41 142.94
C SER A 755 -127.09 70.08 143.09
N GLY A 756 -126.64 69.66 144.28
CA GLY A 756 -125.22 69.43 144.55
C GLY A 756 -124.62 68.15 143.95
N GLU A 757 -125.44 67.21 143.48
CA GLU A 757 -124.96 65.94 142.91
C GLU A 757 -124.56 66.07 141.44
N LEU A 758 -125.29 66.87 140.65
CA LEU A 758 -125.04 67.07 139.20
C LEU A 758 -123.72 67.79 138.87
N LEU A 759 -123.30 68.77 139.67
CA LEU A 759 -122.04 69.49 139.44
C LEU A 759 -120.81 68.63 139.73
N ARG A 760 -120.94 67.63 140.61
CA ARG A 760 -119.88 66.68 140.92
C ARG A 760 -119.66 65.72 139.74
N GLU A 761 -120.74 65.29 139.09
CA GLU A 761 -120.69 64.41 137.91
C GLU A 761 -120.04 65.07 136.69
N LEU A 762 -120.30 66.36 136.44
CA LEU A 762 -119.70 67.10 135.32
C LEU A 762 -118.18 67.32 135.48
N ARG A 763 -117.71 67.55 136.71
CA ARG A 763 -116.28 67.68 137.00
C ARG A 763 -115.54 66.38 136.68
N ASP A 764 -116.09 65.25 137.14
CA ASP A 764 -115.42 63.95 137.00
C ASP A 764 -115.36 63.52 135.51
N CYS A 765 -116.33 63.92 134.69
CA CYS A 765 -116.31 63.71 133.23
C CYS A 765 -115.17 64.46 132.50
N TYR A 766 -114.91 65.74 132.80
CA TYR A 766 -113.82 66.49 132.15
C TYR A 766 -112.43 65.93 132.52
N LEU A 767 -112.25 65.43 133.75
CA LEU A 767 -111.03 64.76 134.18
C LEU A 767 -110.79 63.42 133.47
N GLU A 768 -111.84 62.66 133.17
CA GLU A 768 -111.71 61.43 132.38
C GLU A 768 -111.30 61.72 130.92
N VAL A 769 -111.89 62.73 130.27
CA VAL A 769 -111.57 63.11 128.87
C VAL A 769 -110.12 63.60 128.75
N ARG A 770 -109.64 64.37 129.73
CA ARG A 770 -108.23 64.79 129.81
C ARG A 770 -107.25 63.62 129.88
N ASN A 771 -107.60 62.54 130.59
CA ASN A 771 -106.77 61.35 130.67
C ASN A 771 -106.84 60.50 129.39
N LEU A 772 -107.98 60.49 128.71
CA LEU A 772 -108.18 59.82 127.41
C LEU A 772 -107.37 60.48 126.29
N ALA A 773 -107.28 61.81 126.27
CA ALA A 773 -106.50 62.56 125.29
C ALA A 773 -104.98 62.25 125.32
N ARG A 774 -104.44 61.82 126.47
CA ARG A 774 -103.05 61.34 126.55
C ARG A 774 -102.82 60.00 125.84
N ARG A 775 -103.89 59.23 125.59
CA ARG A 775 -103.82 57.88 125.00
C ARG A 775 -104.34 57.83 123.56
N ASN A 776 -105.35 58.64 123.22
CA ASN A 776 -105.92 58.70 121.87
C ASN A 776 -106.49 60.09 121.55
N GLU A 777 -105.77 60.89 120.76
CA GLU A 777 -106.10 62.31 120.49
C GLU A 777 -107.35 62.51 119.62
N LYS A 778 -107.56 61.69 118.58
CA LYS A 778 -108.73 61.84 117.67
C LYS A 778 -110.07 61.67 118.40
N GLN A 779 -110.20 60.61 119.20
CA GLN A 779 -111.42 60.36 119.97
C GLN A 779 -111.65 61.41 121.06
N ALA A 780 -110.58 61.90 121.71
CA ALA A 780 -110.71 62.96 122.70
C ALA A 780 -111.19 64.29 122.08
N GLY A 781 -110.75 64.61 120.86
CA GLY A 781 -111.19 65.79 120.10
C GLY A 781 -112.69 65.76 119.76
N GLU A 782 -113.21 64.61 119.32
CA GLU A 782 -114.65 64.42 119.05
C GLU A 782 -115.49 64.53 120.34
N ILE A 783 -115.03 63.96 121.46
CA ILE A 783 -115.74 64.01 122.75
C ILE A 783 -115.78 65.43 123.35
N LEU A 784 -114.69 66.20 123.24
CA LEU A 784 -114.68 67.60 123.66
C LEU A 784 -115.69 68.46 122.89
N SER A 785 -115.83 68.19 121.59
CA SER A 785 -116.77 68.93 120.73
C SER A 785 -118.23 68.74 121.18
N SER A 786 -118.57 67.58 121.75
CA SER A 786 -119.91 67.28 122.28
C SER A 786 -120.16 67.77 123.71
N LEU A 787 -119.11 67.97 124.53
CA LEU A 787 -119.21 68.53 125.89
C LEU A 787 -119.12 70.07 125.94
N LYS A 788 -118.64 70.72 124.87
CA LYS A 788 -118.54 72.20 124.74
C LYS A 788 -119.83 73.00 125.07
N PRO A 789 -121.07 72.52 124.83
CA PRO A 789 -122.28 73.29 125.15
C PRO A 789 -122.56 73.48 126.65
N LEU A 790 -121.96 72.66 127.53
CA LEU A 790 -122.29 72.56 128.96
C LEU A 790 -121.65 73.65 129.86
N ASN A 791 -120.81 74.52 129.29
CA ASN A 791 -120.12 75.59 130.04
C ASN A 791 -120.94 76.90 130.17
N GLY A 792 -122.20 76.94 129.73
CA GLY A 792 -123.07 78.14 129.72
C GLY A 792 -123.98 78.32 130.96
N GLU A 793 -124.31 79.57 131.29
CA GLU A 793 -125.00 80.09 132.50
C GLU A 793 -126.44 79.60 132.84
N ARG A 794 -126.91 78.42 132.44
CA ARG A 794 -128.31 78.00 132.73
C ARG A 794 -128.41 76.64 133.42
N VAL A 795 -128.31 76.63 134.75
CA VAL A 795 -128.58 75.44 135.60
C VAL A 795 -129.77 75.66 136.56
N THR A 796 -130.53 76.76 136.47
CA THR A 796 -131.68 76.98 137.36
C THR A 796 -133.02 76.53 136.76
N LEU A 797 -133.67 75.62 137.50
CA LEU A 797 -135.06 75.17 137.49
C LEU A 797 -135.43 74.01 136.53
N LEU A 798 -135.12 72.82 137.04
CA LEU A 798 -135.62 71.51 136.65
C LEU A 798 -136.98 71.24 137.33
N SER A 799 -138.06 71.41 136.58
CA SER A 799 -139.25 70.56 136.66
C SER A 799 -139.95 70.65 135.30
N ASP A 800 -140.01 69.51 134.61
CA ASP A 800 -140.64 69.30 133.29
C ASP A 800 -139.99 70.02 132.10
N ASN A 801 -138.70 69.71 131.84
CA ASN A 801 -138.01 70.21 130.65
C ASN A 801 -137.38 69.07 129.81
N PRO A 802 -137.70 68.95 128.50
CA PRO A 802 -137.14 67.94 127.58
C PRO A 802 -135.61 67.98 127.44
N GLU A 803 -134.95 69.04 127.89
CA GLU A 803 -133.48 69.10 127.95
C GLU A 803 -132.89 68.18 129.02
N ALA A 804 -133.60 67.94 130.13
CA ALA A 804 -133.19 66.97 131.15
C ALA A 804 -133.24 65.53 130.61
N GLU A 805 -134.16 65.27 129.68
CA GLU A 805 -134.32 63.97 129.03
C GLU A 805 -133.24 63.74 127.97
N LYS A 806 -132.84 64.80 127.24
CA LYS A 806 -131.63 64.77 126.40
C LYS A 806 -130.37 64.57 127.22
N LEU A 807 -130.25 65.22 128.39
CA LEU A 807 -129.12 65.05 129.29
C LEU A 807 -129.02 63.60 129.80
N ARG A 808 -130.16 63.03 130.22
CA ARG A 808 -130.26 61.63 130.60
C ARG A 808 -129.95 60.69 129.44
N ALA A 809 -130.36 61.01 128.21
CA ALA A 809 -130.09 60.20 127.01
C ALA A 809 -128.60 60.22 126.63
N SER A 810 -127.96 61.39 126.62
CA SER A 810 -126.52 61.51 126.36
C SER A 810 -125.68 60.85 127.45
N LEU A 811 -126.09 60.92 128.71
CA LEU A 811 -125.45 60.17 129.81
C LEU A 811 -125.68 58.66 129.65
N ARG A 812 -126.88 58.22 129.24
CA ARG A 812 -127.17 56.81 128.92
C ARG A 812 -126.25 56.30 127.80
N ASP A 813 -126.11 57.08 126.73
CA ASP A 813 -125.25 56.77 125.60
C ASP A 813 -123.79 56.69 126.02
N PHE A 814 -123.31 57.68 126.78
CA PHE A 814 -121.96 57.69 127.34
C PHE A 814 -121.68 56.44 128.17
N VAL A 815 -122.58 56.08 129.09
CA VAL A 815 -122.43 54.89 129.94
C VAL A 815 -122.42 53.61 129.11
N LEU A 816 -123.34 53.46 128.15
CA LEU A 816 -123.44 52.28 127.29
C LEU A 816 -122.24 52.13 126.33
N GLU A 817 -121.73 53.22 125.76
CA GLU A 817 -120.54 53.22 124.91
C GLU A 817 -119.27 52.89 125.72
N ASN A 818 -119.15 53.42 126.95
CA ASN A 818 -118.03 53.10 127.84
C ASN A 818 -118.06 51.64 128.30
N ILE A 819 -119.25 51.10 128.60
CA ILE A 819 -119.42 49.67 128.88
C ILE A 819 -118.98 48.84 127.66
N ALA A 820 -119.44 49.20 126.45
CA ALA A 820 -119.10 48.49 125.23
C ALA A 820 -117.59 48.55 124.89
N GLY A 821 -116.96 49.71 125.01
CA GLY A 821 -115.53 49.90 124.76
C GLY A 821 -114.63 49.17 125.77
N ARG A 822 -115.00 49.15 127.06
CA ARG A 822 -114.24 48.42 128.09
C ARG A 822 -114.48 46.92 128.03
N ALA A 823 -115.68 46.49 127.64
CA ALA A 823 -115.94 45.10 127.28
C ALA A 823 -115.09 44.70 126.06
N ARG A 824 -114.96 45.57 125.03
CA ARG A 824 -114.07 45.37 123.86
C ARG A 824 -112.61 45.16 124.28
N ALA A 825 -112.09 45.98 125.20
CA ALA A 825 -110.73 45.85 125.72
C ALA A 825 -110.54 44.62 126.63
N SER A 826 -111.57 44.21 127.39
CA SER A 826 -111.52 42.98 128.21
C SER A 826 -111.67 41.71 127.37
N LEU A 827 -112.42 41.75 126.27
CA LEU A 827 -112.55 40.65 125.30
C LEU A 827 -111.29 40.50 124.44
N ALA A 828 -110.59 41.60 124.12
CA ALA A 828 -109.27 41.54 123.46
C ALA A 828 -108.21 40.78 124.28
N LEU A 829 -108.33 40.75 125.61
CA LEU A 829 -107.47 39.94 126.50
C LEU A 829 -107.74 38.43 126.42
N TRP A 830 -108.86 38.00 125.82
CA TRP A 830 -109.27 36.59 125.70
C TRP A 830 -108.87 35.95 124.36
N GLY A 831 -108.04 36.62 123.55
CA GLY A 831 -107.27 35.99 122.47
C GLY A 831 -107.99 35.78 121.14
N GLU A 832 -109.31 35.99 121.05
CA GLU A 832 -110.05 35.93 119.78
C GLU A 832 -110.71 37.28 119.53
N GLY A 833 -110.44 37.86 118.36
CA GLY A 833 -110.68 39.26 117.99
C GLY A 833 -112.16 39.68 117.84
N VAL A 834 -113.01 39.33 118.80
CA VAL A 834 -114.43 39.65 118.80
C VAL A 834 -114.65 40.99 119.50
N SER A 835 -115.23 41.95 118.78
CA SER A 835 -115.56 43.28 119.30
C SER A 835 -117.04 43.36 119.70
N LEU A 836 -117.32 43.93 120.87
CA LEU A 836 -118.67 44.30 121.28
C LEU A 836 -118.99 45.69 120.74
N GLU A 837 -119.87 45.77 119.74
CA GLU A 837 -120.27 47.02 119.09
C GLU A 837 -121.73 47.36 119.36
N ARG A 838 -121.97 48.64 119.63
CA ARG A 838 -123.33 49.18 119.76
C ARG A 838 -123.93 49.34 118.37
N ARG A 839 -125.17 48.87 118.18
CA ARG A 839 -125.91 49.11 116.95
C ARG A 839 -126.42 50.56 116.98
N SER A 840 -126.10 51.33 115.94
CA SER A 840 -126.47 52.74 115.86
C SER A 840 -127.98 52.94 116.02
N GLY A 841 -128.38 53.78 116.98
CA GLY A 841 -129.78 54.14 117.24
C GLY A 841 -130.57 53.21 118.18
N THR A 842 -129.96 52.16 118.75
CA THR A 842 -130.62 51.31 119.77
C THR A 842 -129.77 51.13 121.03
N SER A 843 -130.39 50.63 122.10
CA SER A 843 -129.75 50.24 123.37
C SER A 843 -129.11 48.84 123.32
N VAL A 844 -129.03 48.22 122.14
CA VAL A 844 -128.65 46.81 121.95
C VAL A 844 -127.18 46.67 121.54
N LEU A 845 -126.43 45.82 122.25
CA LEU A 845 -125.02 45.50 121.98
C LEU A 845 -124.89 44.22 121.15
N CYS A 846 -124.00 44.21 120.15
CA CYS A 846 -123.79 43.10 119.21
C CYS A 846 -122.33 42.67 119.16
N LEU A 847 -122.06 41.38 118.91
CA LEU A 847 -120.70 40.84 118.72
C LEU A 847 -120.33 40.83 117.22
N ARG A 848 -119.14 41.32 116.88
CA ARG A 848 -118.59 41.31 115.51
C ARG A 848 -117.16 40.77 115.47
N ASP A 849 -116.80 40.11 114.37
CA ASP A 849 -115.46 39.56 114.09
C ASP A 849 -114.54 40.64 113.44
N PRO A 850 -113.21 40.48 113.28
CA PRO A 850 -112.34 41.54 112.76
C PRO A 850 -112.59 41.87 111.28
N LYS A 851 -113.40 41.07 110.58
CA LYS A 851 -113.91 41.36 109.24
C LYS A 851 -115.21 42.20 109.23
N GLY A 852 -115.79 42.51 110.40
CA GLY A 852 -117.01 43.31 110.54
C GLY A 852 -118.33 42.55 110.40
N GLU A 853 -118.30 41.22 110.30
CA GLU A 853 -119.49 40.36 110.20
C GLU A 853 -120.03 39.94 111.58
N SER A 854 -121.33 39.66 111.66
CA SER A 854 -122.05 39.27 112.88
C SER A 854 -121.66 37.86 113.33
N VAL A 855 -121.16 37.69 114.55
CA VAL A 855 -120.77 36.38 115.09
C VAL A 855 -122.00 35.64 115.67
N PRO A 856 -122.25 34.37 115.31
CA PRO A 856 -123.34 33.58 115.90
C PRO A 856 -123.10 33.32 117.41
N GLN A 857 -124.16 33.44 118.22
CA GLN A 857 -124.12 33.35 119.68
C GLN A 857 -123.85 31.92 120.17
N THR A 858 -122.58 31.53 120.29
CA THR A 858 -122.19 30.27 120.90
C THR A 858 -122.27 30.34 122.44
N PRO A 859 -122.48 29.22 123.14
CA PRO A 859 -122.50 29.19 124.61
C PRO A 859 -121.21 29.75 125.24
N ALA A 860 -120.07 29.50 124.60
CA ALA A 860 -118.76 30.04 124.99
C ALA A 860 -118.73 31.57 124.87
N ALA A 861 -119.27 32.13 123.79
CA ALA A 861 -119.36 33.58 123.59
C ALA A 861 -120.28 34.24 124.63
N LEU A 862 -121.41 33.62 124.96
CA LEU A 862 -122.34 34.14 125.98
C LEU A 862 -121.74 34.11 127.39
N LEU A 863 -120.94 33.10 127.73
CA LEU A 863 -120.27 32.98 129.03
C LEU A 863 -119.09 33.96 129.15
N ALA A 864 -118.33 34.17 128.09
CA ALA A 864 -117.31 35.23 128.04
C ALA A 864 -117.92 36.63 128.19
N LEU A 865 -119.08 36.86 127.56
CA LEU A 865 -119.80 38.13 127.61
C LEU A 865 -120.36 38.43 129.00
N SER A 866 -120.91 37.42 129.69
CA SER A 866 -121.41 37.57 131.05
C SER A 866 -120.28 37.84 132.06
N VAL A 867 -119.12 37.20 131.90
CA VAL A 867 -117.92 37.45 132.71
C VAL A 867 -117.35 38.86 132.45
N ALA A 868 -117.25 39.27 131.18
CA ALA A 868 -116.78 40.59 130.79
C ALA A 868 -117.70 41.71 131.33
N LEU A 869 -119.02 41.49 131.28
CA LEU A 869 -120.00 42.41 131.86
C LEU A 869 -119.96 42.41 133.39
N ALA A 870 -119.83 41.26 134.05
CA ALA A 870 -119.70 41.18 135.52
C ALA A 870 -118.47 41.96 136.03
N ARG A 871 -117.35 41.87 135.31
CA ARG A 871 -116.11 42.54 135.67
C ARG A 871 -116.16 44.06 135.48
N THR A 872 -116.97 44.53 134.54
CA THR A 872 -117.09 45.95 134.20
C THR A 872 -118.19 46.64 135.02
N LEU A 873 -119.33 45.99 135.26
CA LEU A 873 -120.50 46.60 135.89
C LEU A 873 -120.49 46.56 137.42
N ALA A 874 -120.14 45.42 138.02
CA ALA A 874 -120.33 45.18 139.46
C ALA A 874 -119.51 46.08 140.42
N PRO A 875 -118.25 46.47 140.14
CA PRO A 875 -117.43 47.20 141.11
C PRO A 875 -117.67 48.72 141.15
N ARG A 876 -118.33 49.29 140.13
CA ARG A 876 -118.33 50.76 139.90
C ARG A 876 -119.70 51.40 139.82
N PHE A 877 -120.74 50.61 139.62
CA PHE A 877 -122.09 51.13 139.50
C PHE A 877 -122.95 50.59 140.65
N THR A 878 -123.77 51.46 141.24
CA THR A 878 -124.78 51.08 142.23
C THR A 878 -126.09 50.71 141.55
N SER A 879 -126.97 50.01 142.26
CA SER A 879 -128.31 49.67 141.74
C SER A 879 -129.14 50.91 141.40
N GLU A 880 -128.83 52.08 141.98
CA GLU A 880 -129.50 53.34 141.65
C GLU A 880 -129.01 53.94 140.34
N THR A 881 -127.69 53.94 140.05
CA THR A 881 -127.16 54.40 138.75
C THR A 881 -127.74 53.64 137.57
N LEU A 882 -127.96 52.32 137.71
CA LEU A 882 -128.55 51.51 136.64
C LEU A 882 -130.08 51.64 136.56
N PHE A 883 -130.77 52.03 137.64
CA PHE A 883 -132.19 52.37 137.59
C PHE A 883 -132.44 53.64 136.79
N LEU A 884 -131.57 54.66 136.92
CA LEU A 884 -131.66 55.88 136.12
C LEU A 884 -131.34 55.66 134.64
N ALA A 885 -130.56 54.62 134.31
CA ALA A 885 -130.20 54.25 132.95
C ALA A 885 -131.16 53.23 132.30
N ALA A 886 -132.05 52.61 133.07
CA ALA A 886 -133.00 51.61 132.57
C ALA A 886 -134.19 52.29 131.86
N GLU A 887 -134.63 51.72 130.74
CA GLU A 887 -135.86 52.14 130.06
C GLU A 887 -137.10 51.85 130.93
N GLU A 888 -138.13 52.70 130.78
CA GLU A 888 -139.36 52.67 131.57
C GLU A 888 -139.99 51.27 131.56
N GLY A 889 -140.11 50.65 132.73
CA GLY A 889 -140.90 49.43 132.92
C GLY A 889 -140.26 48.34 133.80
N MET A 890 -138.96 48.39 134.09
CA MET A 890 -138.30 47.31 134.85
C MET A 890 -138.49 47.47 136.38
N PRO A 891 -139.10 46.50 137.09
CA PRO A 891 -139.40 46.65 138.50
C PRO A 891 -138.11 46.64 139.34
N ARG A 892 -138.00 47.61 140.27
CA ARG A 892 -136.84 47.87 141.14
C ARG A 892 -136.32 46.64 141.90
N ARG A 893 -137.17 45.61 142.06
CA ARG A 893 -136.84 44.33 142.69
C ARG A 893 -135.94 43.45 141.81
N GLU A 894 -136.23 43.32 140.52
CA GLU A 894 -135.47 42.47 139.59
C GLU A 894 -134.05 43.00 139.37
N ILE A 895 -133.90 44.33 139.27
CA ILE A 895 -132.58 44.99 139.13
C ILE A 895 -131.70 44.71 140.35
N LYS A 896 -132.29 44.66 141.56
CA LYS A 896 -131.55 44.31 142.78
C LYS A 896 -131.12 42.85 142.81
N GLU A 897 -131.94 41.92 142.31
CA GLU A 897 -131.56 40.50 142.20
C GLU A 897 -130.48 40.27 141.13
N PHE A 898 -130.63 40.89 139.95
CA PHE A 898 -129.66 40.84 138.86
C PHE A 898 -128.26 41.31 139.29
N PHE A 899 -128.18 42.44 140.01
CA PHE A 899 -126.90 42.93 140.56
C PHE A 899 -126.30 41.99 141.60
N ARG A 900 -127.14 41.29 142.38
CA ARG A 900 -126.68 40.31 143.35
C ARG A 900 -126.00 39.13 142.65
N ALA A 901 -126.56 38.65 141.54
CA ALA A 901 -125.99 37.59 140.72
C ALA A 901 -124.65 38.00 140.06
N LEU A 902 -124.56 39.22 139.52
CA LEU A 902 -123.31 39.75 138.94
C LEU A 902 -122.18 39.90 139.96
N ASN A 903 -122.49 40.33 141.19
CA ASN A 903 -121.50 40.41 142.26
C ASN A 903 -120.93 39.04 142.65
N CYS A 904 -121.75 37.97 142.65
CA CYS A 904 -121.26 36.61 142.90
C CYS A 904 -120.26 36.15 141.83
N MET A 905 -120.53 36.40 140.55
CA MET A 905 -119.66 35.98 139.43
C MET A 905 -118.31 36.73 139.35
N ALA A 906 -118.26 37.98 139.80
CA ALA A 906 -117.03 38.78 139.80
C ALA A 906 -115.99 38.30 140.83
N VAL A 907 -116.42 37.59 141.89
CA VAL A 907 -115.57 37.13 142.99
C VAL A 907 -114.83 35.82 142.63
N GLU A 908 -115.48 34.85 141.98
CA GLU A 908 -114.84 33.59 141.58
C GLU A 908 -113.76 33.78 140.49
N ASN A 909 -113.98 34.68 139.53
CA ASN A 909 -113.05 34.89 138.41
C ASN A 909 -111.70 35.51 138.78
N LYS A 910 -111.62 36.20 139.92
CA LYS A 910 -110.33 36.73 140.40
C LYS A 910 -109.34 35.61 140.71
N ALA A 911 -109.81 34.40 141.03
CA ALA A 911 -108.96 33.26 141.34
C ALA A 911 -108.32 32.62 140.10
N GLN A 912 -109.05 32.49 138.99
CA GLN A 912 -108.56 31.78 137.80
C GLN A 912 -107.53 32.59 136.99
N LEU A 913 -107.67 33.92 136.93
CA LEU A 913 -106.70 34.76 136.21
C LEU A 913 -105.31 34.85 136.86
N ILE A 914 -105.18 34.38 138.09
CA ILE A 914 -103.88 34.25 138.75
C ILE A 914 -103.09 33.06 138.18
N PHE A 915 -103.77 32.02 137.66
CA PHE A 915 -103.14 30.79 137.16
C PHE A 915 -102.57 30.87 135.74
N ALA A 916 -103.16 31.67 134.84
CA ALA A 916 -102.79 31.68 133.41
C ALA A 916 -101.59 32.59 133.04
N ARG A 917 -100.97 33.27 134.01
CA ARG A 917 -99.79 34.13 133.77
C ARG A 917 -98.44 33.45 134.04
N LEU A 918 -98.44 32.14 134.27
CA LEU A 918 -97.21 31.38 134.48
C LEU A 918 -96.88 30.55 133.22
N SER A 919 -95.91 31.06 132.45
CA SER A 919 -95.05 30.35 131.48
C SER A 919 -95.58 30.02 130.05
N PRO A 920 -94.68 29.83 129.05
CA PRO A 920 -94.52 30.66 127.84
C PRO A 920 -94.47 29.80 126.53
N GLY A 921 -93.95 30.34 125.42
CA GLY A 921 -93.82 29.63 124.14
C GLY A 921 -92.68 28.61 124.11
N GLY A 922 -92.69 27.71 123.11
CA GLY A 922 -91.82 26.55 123.21
C GLY A 922 -90.38 26.78 122.71
N ASP A 923 -89.32 26.51 123.47
CA ASP A 923 -89.26 25.86 124.78
C ASP A 923 -87.86 26.15 125.41
N SER A 924 -87.69 26.46 126.70
CA SER A 924 -88.72 26.46 127.72
C SER A 924 -89.66 27.66 127.58
N ALA A 925 -90.94 27.45 127.64
CA ALA A 925 -91.57 26.31 128.30
C ALA A 925 -92.72 25.84 127.41
N GLU A 926 -92.91 24.52 127.34
CA GLU A 926 -93.75 23.82 128.31
C GLU A 926 -95.04 24.59 128.67
#